data_AF-A0A9P7DR11-F1
#
_entry.id   AF-A0A9P7DR11-F1
#
_cell.length_a   1.000
_cell.length_b   1.000
_cell.length_c   1.000
_cell.angle_alpha   90.00
_cell.angle_beta   90.00
_cell.angle_gamma   90.00
#
_symmetry.space_group_name_H-M   'P 1'
#
loop_
_entity.id
_entity.type
_entity.pdbx_description
1 polymer ?
#
loop_
_entity_poly.entity_id
_entity_poly.type
_entity_poly.pdbx_seq_one_letter_code
_entity_poly.pdbx_strand_id
1 'polypeptide(L)'
;MSRGMARAYYREVQEEILVDDEWEFAEEVNSPLIPFIPLPVERSASNHSISSTQSSVYSGLEDLSDMMCNMPENVLNGTVNSITSRVDIPMVSRPSTTAVGSSPAQPLSTMSVGSSDSADSASPSSSWSSILGKRKTEEPPDNSLSPRKSARISDANIKIHSIAHDRNLQAYFDNKKISFGVQWLIAKMVSYDVLAYEDINIPDLDKLRGTNEEATPRVAKVFACQNSKGEAEGFFVKEKAVLSPWKELDREHEHALAMGDSFGGFQRQADGWYGGKVHFGATLKAIDKKTKTPEYRIQLSPPELGSSSRLMRQYGSKNFLRVKVPRNILNKPQHGLVEFFSQHFLLCGLVYRAFYAKDGSVFLVATDYPTGCSRIPSHAHPPPPSLEDYLDWHNPIYHNTAQSVAKWSSRFALGLSNSAPGITISRENIMYLKEEDPGGPDMTDGCGYINKIALKALRELLQWDTTPTAIQCRIAGAKGLLILHPDSSENCSDVPRVWLRESQIKVKYPETRKLSPGHLTIDVLRSSHMRSPSRLAAETIVNFAENGVPHSVFIDLMKEGLDAIVDGLLDWDGPDAMYRLWHSVARAGAVVGSRLAREAGGEARSRGFAIKDDDIEDDDEDDLNAVIEIPRSIAWWGDEVSGCPSSLEETVMVMLDSGFTPRDCPVLAEKLRNVLKTMVDNFVQRYKIEVPMSCVGWIVPDPSGTLAPDEVQILSKDSKFLCPDGTESNVVLGDVLLTRHPCKLPTDTQKVKAVEKPELRRYTDVIVCSVQGTRRFADLLAGGDYDGDKAIAVWQPSIVSHFKNADLKYSHPPDNLSENFHKNTLRVDDFLEQHQGWKFDDVIPRLQSFLLGGLRDISSVGKYSNLHDVAVYTLGYAHNETIRLAYMFCNILDGAKSGLTVLPEVMKSDTKLYHKRSPEWKECGEEKPETNEMNAQRPKGMTEFVMDAIMSHARNHRDLKLQQVDSAFSRHHGHRDSALEKPWQDAESRLQRVKCNNEHAALTMEMELSKIRKHVEKMREEYRKSIRRSFSGLKIERRQDILRSLARDFSAAPDVSSFLFFSSEEVTRLKASYAYIHECPNFTGQFPWDVGMRELGMIKARSLGPSKTVALGFYERFVLTRAAFN
;
A
#
# COMPACT_ATOMS: atom_id res chain seq x y z
N MET A 1 37.73 -21.31 59.69
CA MET A 1 38.42 -20.24 60.44
C MET A 1 37.95 -18.92 59.80
N SER A 2 37.04 -18.13 60.39
CA SER A 2 37.19 -17.23 61.56
C SER A 2 38.12 -16.04 61.25
N ARG A 3 37.76 -14.75 61.41
CA ARG A 3 36.70 -14.06 62.20
C ARG A 3 36.15 -12.85 61.40
N GLY A 4 35.01 -12.20 61.71
CA GLY A 4 33.94 -12.44 62.70
C GLY A 4 33.24 -11.14 63.18
N MET A 5 32.05 -11.26 63.82
CA MET A 5 31.27 -10.21 64.56
C MET A 5 30.62 -9.06 63.74
N ALA A 6 29.44 -8.49 64.09
CA ALA A 6 28.43 -8.85 65.12
C ALA A 6 27.01 -8.29 64.86
N ARG A 7 26.00 -9.00 65.42
CA ARG A 7 24.70 -8.61 66.07
C ARG A 7 24.19 -7.15 66.00
N ALA A 8 22.87 -6.84 66.05
CA ALA A 8 21.58 -7.60 66.04
C ALA A 8 20.40 -6.56 65.95
N TYR A 9 19.11 -6.73 66.31
CA TYR A 9 18.28 -7.73 67.06
C TYR A 9 16.78 -7.59 66.64
N TYR A 10 15.87 -8.37 67.26
CA TYR A 10 14.38 -8.31 67.19
C TYR A 10 13.73 -8.94 65.92
N ARG A 11 12.77 -9.91 65.94
CA ARG A 11 12.07 -10.68 67.02
C ARG A 11 11.09 -9.88 67.91
N GLU A 12 9.95 -10.37 68.42
CA GLU A 12 9.23 -11.68 68.43
C GLU A 12 7.76 -11.43 68.92
N VAL A 13 6.78 -12.35 68.95
CA VAL A 13 6.70 -13.81 68.65
C VAL A 13 5.65 -14.04 67.51
N GLN A 14 4.65 -14.97 67.41
CA GLN A 14 4.10 -16.15 68.14
C GLN A 14 3.56 -17.13 67.06
N GLU A 15 3.84 -18.44 67.10
CA GLU A 15 3.00 -19.60 67.57
C GLU A 15 1.69 -19.83 66.77
N GLU A 16 1.35 -21.04 66.29
CA GLU A 16 1.91 -22.42 66.41
C GLU A 16 1.49 -23.24 65.13
N ILE A 17 1.79 -24.52 64.80
CA ILE A 17 2.36 -25.71 65.47
C ILE A 17 3.10 -26.62 64.42
N LEU A 18 3.06 -27.97 64.54
CA LEU A 18 3.66 -29.02 63.69
C LEU A 18 2.61 -30.16 63.43
N VAL A 19 2.79 -31.18 62.58
CA VAL A 19 3.53 -32.45 62.83
C VAL A 19 3.36 -33.44 61.63
N ASP A 20 4.45 -34.14 61.26
CA ASP A 20 4.66 -35.47 60.58
C ASP A 20 4.16 -35.91 59.16
N ASP A 21 4.97 -36.86 58.61
CA ASP A 21 4.79 -37.98 57.65
C ASP A 21 4.47 -37.85 56.13
N GLU A 22 5.55 -37.97 55.33
CA GLU A 22 5.89 -39.05 54.36
C GLU A 22 4.92 -39.63 53.27
N TRP A 23 5.42 -39.56 52.01
CA TRP A 23 5.38 -40.55 50.88
C TRP A 23 4.24 -40.62 49.80
N GLU A 24 4.70 -40.48 48.54
CA GLU A 24 4.43 -41.25 47.28
C GLU A 24 3.03 -41.44 46.60
N PHE A 25 2.95 -40.88 45.37
CA PHE A 25 2.46 -41.45 44.08
C PHE A 25 0.96 -41.72 43.72
N ALA A 26 0.73 -41.75 42.39
CA ALA A 26 -0.49 -42.09 41.60
C ALA A 26 -1.65 -41.05 41.63
N GLU A 27 -2.37 -40.71 40.53
CA GLU A 27 -3.00 -41.47 39.42
C GLU A 27 -4.18 -42.37 39.88
N GLU A 28 -5.38 -42.39 39.26
CA GLU A 28 -6.01 -41.51 38.26
C GLU A 28 -7.55 -41.74 38.21
N VAL A 29 -8.32 -40.77 37.69
CA VAL A 29 -9.56 -40.94 36.88
C VAL A 29 -10.88 -41.56 37.44
N ASN A 30 -12.01 -40.90 37.04
CA ASN A 30 -13.38 -41.39 36.73
C ASN A 30 -14.61 -41.27 37.69
N SER A 31 -15.56 -40.38 37.27
CA SER A 31 -17.04 -40.62 37.15
C SER A 31 -17.94 -40.77 38.41
N PRO A 32 -19.30 -40.66 38.30
CA PRO A 32 -20.12 -39.68 37.54
C PRO A 32 -21.45 -39.21 38.26
N LEU A 33 -22.31 -38.45 37.55
CA LEU A 33 -23.79 -38.24 37.72
C LEU A 33 -24.39 -37.25 38.78
N ILE A 34 -25.00 -36.15 38.29
CA ILE A 34 -26.44 -35.72 38.35
C ILE A 34 -27.33 -36.38 39.45
N PRO A 35 -28.26 -35.71 40.21
CA PRO A 35 -29.06 -34.46 39.98
C PRO A 35 -29.06 -33.45 41.19
N PHE A 36 -29.89 -32.40 41.41
CA PHE A 36 -30.67 -31.36 40.67
C PHE A 36 -31.73 -30.75 41.67
N ILE A 37 -31.77 -29.40 41.87
CA ILE A 37 -32.79 -28.55 42.61
C ILE A 37 -33.13 -28.85 44.12
N PRO A 38 -33.92 -28.04 44.90
CA PRO A 38 -34.56 -26.70 44.67
C PRO A 38 -34.56 -25.60 45.80
N LEU A 39 -34.71 -24.30 45.41
CA LEU A 39 -35.56 -23.21 46.01
C LEU A 39 -35.23 -22.58 47.42
N PRO A 40 -35.92 -21.49 47.93
CA PRO A 40 -36.16 -20.13 47.35
C PRO A 40 -36.16 -18.93 48.38
N VAL A 41 -36.88 -17.82 48.08
CA VAL A 41 -37.28 -16.62 48.90
C VAL A 41 -36.20 -15.50 48.99
N GLU A 42 -36.34 -14.28 48.44
CA GLU A 42 -37.20 -13.10 48.82
C GLU A 42 -36.89 -12.50 50.23
N ARG A 43 -36.98 -11.20 50.55
CA ARG A 43 -37.49 -10.00 49.83
C ARG A 43 -36.95 -8.66 50.42
N SER A 44 -36.91 -7.62 49.57
CA SER A 44 -37.17 -6.17 49.84
C SER A 44 -36.70 -5.44 51.15
N ALA A 45 -35.73 -4.53 50.95
CA ALA A 45 -35.85 -3.06 51.11
C ALA A 45 -35.92 -2.31 52.48
N SER A 46 -35.20 -1.16 52.47
CA SER A 46 -35.51 0.17 53.06
C SER A 46 -34.80 0.68 54.34
N ASN A 47 -33.85 1.59 54.08
CA ASN A 47 -33.72 2.97 54.61
C ASN A 47 -33.21 3.32 56.04
N HIS A 48 -32.30 4.30 56.01
CA HIS A 48 -31.98 5.34 57.03
C HIS A 48 -31.14 4.92 58.26
N SER A 49 -30.24 5.75 58.81
CA SER A 49 -29.99 7.21 58.60
C SER A 49 -28.59 7.70 59.04
N ILE A 50 -28.06 8.73 58.34
CA ILE A 50 -27.31 9.93 58.84
C ILE A 50 -25.95 9.69 59.56
N SER A 51 -24.82 10.35 59.25
CA SER A 51 -24.41 11.38 58.25
C SER A 51 -22.85 11.32 58.11
N SER A 52 -22.02 12.24 57.57
CA SER A 52 -22.07 13.65 57.07
C SER A 52 -21.00 13.85 55.95
N THR A 53 -20.53 15.00 55.43
CA THR A 53 -20.50 16.42 55.87
C THR A 53 -20.37 17.42 54.66
N GLN A 54 -19.79 18.61 54.88
CA GLN A 54 -19.51 19.73 53.96
C GLN A 54 -18.68 19.33 52.70
N SER A 55 -18.90 19.83 51.46
CA SER A 55 -19.22 21.20 50.95
C SER A 55 -17.96 22.09 50.83
N SER A 56 -17.74 22.92 49.79
CA SER A 56 -18.57 23.44 48.67
C SER A 56 -17.69 23.54 47.37
N VAL A 57 -18.01 24.09 46.18
CA VAL A 57 -19.14 24.78 45.47
C VAL A 57 -18.82 24.67 43.94
N TYR A 58 -19.61 24.96 42.88
CA TYR A 58 -20.92 25.57 42.56
C TYR A 58 -21.46 24.89 41.26
N SER A 59 -22.72 25.13 40.87
CA SER A 59 -23.29 24.77 39.56
C SER A 59 -24.46 25.67 39.15
N GLY A 60 -24.71 25.82 37.84
CA GLY A 60 -25.98 26.30 37.24
C GLY A 60 -25.89 26.13 35.71
N LEU A 61 -26.83 25.54 34.96
CA LEU A 61 -28.32 25.52 34.94
C LEU A 61 -28.97 26.75 34.29
N GLU A 62 -29.59 26.49 33.14
CA GLU A 62 -30.97 26.83 32.77
C GLU A 62 -31.57 28.13 33.36
N ASP A 63 -31.66 29.20 32.57
CA ASP A 63 -32.87 29.51 31.78
C ASP A 63 -32.58 30.60 30.72
N LEU A 64 -33.45 30.72 29.71
CA LEU A 64 -33.73 31.88 28.82
C LEU A 64 -34.41 31.44 27.51
N SER A 65 -35.54 30.73 27.62
CA SER A 65 -36.44 30.47 26.47
C SER A 65 -37.50 31.57 26.30
N ASP A 66 -37.18 32.81 26.67
CA ASP A 66 -38.15 33.91 26.70
C ASP A 66 -37.48 35.27 26.41
N MET A 67 -37.50 35.71 25.14
CA MET A 67 -37.49 37.11 24.67
C MET A 67 -37.42 37.21 23.13
N MET A 68 -38.46 36.75 22.44
CA MET A 68 -38.77 37.21 21.07
C MET A 68 -40.11 37.97 21.05
N CYS A 69 -40.08 39.25 21.44
CA CYS A 69 -41.15 40.20 21.09
C CYS A 69 -40.72 41.65 21.34
N ASN A 70 -40.29 42.35 20.27
CA ASN A 70 -40.61 43.76 19.93
C ASN A 70 -39.55 44.36 18.99
N MET A 71 -39.93 44.55 17.72
CA MET A 71 -39.32 45.55 16.84
C MET A 71 -39.73 46.96 17.31
N PRO A 72 -38.93 48.00 17.03
CA PRO A 72 -39.19 48.71 15.78
C PRO A 72 -37.94 49.02 14.93
N GLU A 73 -38.23 49.33 13.67
CA GLU A 73 -37.37 49.90 12.63
C GLU A 73 -36.65 51.19 13.11
N ASN A 74 -35.55 51.69 12.53
CA ASN A 74 -35.50 52.17 11.14
C ASN A 74 -34.10 52.65 10.65
N VAL A 75 -33.98 52.84 9.32
CA VAL A 75 -33.15 53.86 8.59
C VAL A 75 -31.61 53.70 8.46
N LEU A 76 -31.23 53.24 7.25
CA LEU A 76 -30.23 53.78 6.27
C LEU A 76 -28.70 53.92 6.56
N ASN A 77 -27.94 53.44 5.55
CA ASN A 77 -26.70 53.98 4.94
C ASN A 77 -25.43 54.23 5.80
N GLY A 78 -24.30 53.63 5.38
CA GLY A 78 -22.97 53.93 5.95
C GLY A 78 -21.79 53.32 5.18
N THR A 79 -21.31 54.00 4.13
CA THR A 79 -20.12 53.61 3.36
C THR A 79 -18.80 54.19 3.91
N VAL A 80 -17.69 53.47 3.62
CA VAL A 80 -16.34 54.01 3.33
C VAL A 80 -15.38 54.38 4.50
N ASN A 81 -14.21 53.71 4.44
CA ASN A 81 -12.84 54.08 4.85
C ASN A 81 -12.35 54.21 6.32
N SER A 82 -11.10 53.75 6.42
CA SER A 82 -10.02 53.90 7.42
C SER A 82 -9.88 55.22 8.20
N ILE A 83 -9.21 55.16 9.37
CA ILE A 83 -7.93 55.88 9.61
C ILE A 83 -7.19 55.37 10.87
N THR A 84 -5.86 55.60 10.89
CA THR A 84 -4.78 55.30 11.86
C THR A 84 -5.14 55.30 13.38
N SER A 85 -4.45 54.59 14.29
CA SER A 85 -3.01 54.71 14.68
C SER A 85 -2.71 53.76 15.89
N ARG A 86 -1.55 53.66 16.60
CA ARG A 86 -0.23 54.37 16.59
C ARG A 86 0.88 53.54 17.33
N VAL A 87 2.11 53.52 16.78
CA VAL A 87 3.46 53.70 17.40
C VAL A 87 3.72 53.29 18.87
N ASP A 88 4.75 52.45 19.10
CA ASP A 88 6.02 52.89 19.75
C ASP A 88 7.23 51.94 19.50
N ILE A 89 8.46 52.41 19.76
CA ILE A 89 9.76 51.70 19.54
C ILE A 89 10.71 51.95 20.72
N PRO A 90 11.78 51.15 20.94
CA PRO A 90 13.11 51.63 20.47
C PRO A 90 14.08 50.53 19.94
N MET A 91 15.12 50.98 19.21
CA MET A 91 16.27 50.17 18.72
C MET A 91 17.56 50.50 19.51
N VAL A 92 18.70 49.91 19.06
CA VAL A 92 20.12 50.38 19.05
C VAL A 92 21.06 49.25 19.55
N SER A 93 22.25 48.95 19.01
CA SER A 93 23.17 49.64 18.07
C SER A 93 23.90 48.69 17.08
N ARG A 94 24.49 49.27 16.01
CA ARG A 94 25.68 48.75 15.29
C ARG A 94 26.92 49.58 15.67
N PRO A 95 28.13 49.20 15.20
CA PRO A 95 28.90 50.18 14.41
C PRO A 95 29.35 49.66 13.04
N SER A 96 29.90 50.55 12.20
CA SER A 96 30.24 50.32 10.78
C SER A 96 31.17 51.41 10.21
N THR A 97 32.10 51.07 9.32
CA THR A 97 33.01 51.96 8.54
C THR A 97 33.81 51.08 7.53
N THR A 98 34.27 51.49 6.34
CA THR A 98 33.94 52.58 5.39
C THR A 98 34.42 52.16 3.96
N ALA A 99 34.15 52.95 2.91
CA ALA A 99 34.45 52.62 1.50
C ALA A 99 35.65 53.37 0.88
N VAL A 100 36.06 53.00 -0.36
CA VAL A 100 36.50 53.84 -1.52
C VAL A 100 37.40 53.05 -2.50
N GLY A 101 37.25 53.25 -3.84
CA GLY A 101 38.41 53.19 -4.77
C GLY A 101 38.31 52.41 -6.11
N SER A 102 37.98 53.12 -7.20
CA SER A 102 38.66 53.13 -8.51
C SER A 102 38.94 51.86 -9.37
N SER A 103 38.41 51.86 -10.60
CA SER A 103 39.02 51.28 -11.84
C SER A 103 40.04 52.29 -12.46
N PRO A 104 40.71 52.09 -13.64
CA PRO A 104 40.73 50.95 -14.58
C PRO A 104 42.16 50.53 -15.08
N ALA A 105 42.28 49.55 -16.00
CA ALA A 105 43.11 49.60 -17.23
C ALA A 105 43.31 48.24 -17.98
N GLN A 106 43.27 48.30 -19.31
CA GLN A 106 44.00 47.49 -20.31
C GLN A 106 45.00 48.45 -21.03
N PRO A 107 45.94 48.09 -21.98
CA PRO A 107 45.80 47.05 -23.03
C PRO A 107 47.12 46.45 -23.67
N LEU A 108 46.97 45.73 -24.82
CA LEU A 108 47.97 45.43 -25.89
C LEU A 108 49.23 44.57 -25.53
N SER A 109 49.99 43.90 -26.44
CA SER A 109 49.79 43.51 -27.86
C SER A 109 50.85 42.50 -28.38
N THR A 110 50.44 41.58 -29.28
CA THR A 110 51.12 41.00 -30.47
C THR A 110 52.65 40.75 -30.53
N MET A 111 53.06 39.60 -31.09
CA MET A 111 53.93 39.46 -32.30
C MET A 111 53.95 38.00 -32.83
N SER A 112 54.55 37.74 -34.01
CA SER A 112 54.49 36.44 -34.73
C SER A 112 55.74 36.22 -35.64
N VAL A 113 55.70 35.20 -36.53
CA VAL A 113 56.81 34.66 -37.40
C VAL A 113 57.72 33.67 -36.66
N GLY A 114 58.09 32.48 -37.16
CA GLY A 114 57.86 31.73 -38.43
C GLY A 114 58.61 30.36 -38.37
N SER A 115 58.77 29.48 -39.36
CA SER A 115 58.24 29.27 -40.74
C SER A 115 58.73 27.89 -41.29
N SER A 116 58.09 27.34 -42.35
CA SER A 116 58.63 26.45 -43.44
C SER A 116 59.44 25.16 -43.14
N ASP A 117 59.27 23.99 -43.78
CA ASP A 117 58.26 23.42 -44.72
C ASP A 117 58.14 21.89 -44.43
N SER A 118 58.27 20.81 -45.25
CA SER A 118 58.45 20.44 -46.69
C SER A 118 58.30 18.89 -46.79
N ALA A 119 58.09 18.16 -47.91
CA ALA A 119 57.48 18.42 -49.23
C ALA A 119 57.16 17.06 -49.95
N ASP A 120 56.26 17.08 -50.95
CA ASP A 120 56.20 16.21 -52.16
C ASP A 120 55.98 14.66 -52.06
N SER A 121 55.37 13.95 -53.04
CA SER A 121 54.75 14.37 -54.33
C SER A 121 53.75 13.34 -54.94
N ALA A 122 52.97 13.82 -55.94
CA ALA A 122 52.48 13.14 -57.15
C ALA A 122 51.37 12.03 -57.13
N SER A 123 50.29 12.33 -57.87
CA SER A 123 49.26 11.42 -58.40
C SER A 123 49.73 10.75 -59.73
N PRO A 124 48.97 9.84 -60.41
CA PRO A 124 47.85 10.29 -61.26
C PRO A 124 46.69 9.27 -61.54
N SER A 125 45.67 9.77 -62.26
CA SER A 125 44.78 9.14 -63.29
C SER A 125 44.68 7.60 -63.47
N SER A 126 43.56 7.00 -63.89
CA SER A 126 42.16 7.46 -64.12
C SER A 126 41.26 6.29 -64.60
N SER A 127 39.97 6.59 -64.82
CA SER A 127 39.07 5.98 -65.83
C SER A 127 38.13 4.80 -65.45
N TRP A 128 36.84 5.10 -65.59
CA TRP A 128 35.74 4.28 -66.12
C TRP A 128 35.95 2.76 -66.36
N SER A 129 35.13 1.93 -65.71
CA SER A 129 33.89 1.40 -66.33
C SER A 129 33.16 0.40 -65.42
N SER A 130 31.92 0.04 -65.77
CA SER A 130 31.06 -0.90 -65.04
C SER A 130 30.89 -2.22 -65.82
N ILE A 131 30.55 -3.33 -65.13
CA ILE A 131 29.49 -4.31 -65.50
C ILE A 131 29.41 -5.51 -64.51
N LEU A 132 28.24 -6.17 -64.49
CA LEU A 132 27.73 -7.23 -63.60
C LEU A 132 28.51 -8.58 -63.63
N GLY A 133 28.45 -9.39 -62.54
CA GLY A 133 29.21 -10.68 -62.49
C GLY A 133 28.90 -11.77 -61.42
N LYS A 134 27.63 -12.04 -61.05
CA LYS A 134 27.11 -13.21 -60.26
C LYS A 134 28.07 -14.39 -59.87
N ARG A 135 28.21 -14.72 -58.56
CA ARG A 135 27.88 -16.02 -57.86
C ARG A 135 28.62 -16.26 -56.52
N LYS A 136 28.06 -17.16 -55.69
CA LYS A 136 28.49 -17.58 -54.34
C LYS A 136 29.79 -18.43 -54.31
N THR A 137 30.51 -18.35 -53.18
CA THR A 137 30.91 -19.51 -52.34
C THR A 137 30.86 -19.09 -50.86
N GLU A 138 31.07 -20.03 -49.93
CA GLU A 138 30.80 -19.89 -48.48
C GLU A 138 32.09 -19.84 -47.65
N GLU A 139 32.09 -19.11 -46.53
CA GLU A 139 33.09 -19.18 -45.43
C GLU A 139 32.46 -18.61 -44.12
N PRO A 140 33.07 -18.79 -42.92
CA PRO A 140 32.37 -18.74 -41.63
C PRO A 140 32.02 -17.33 -41.10
N PRO A 141 31.15 -17.23 -40.07
CA PRO A 141 30.83 -15.96 -39.42
C PRO A 141 32.01 -15.42 -38.60
N ASP A 142 32.83 -14.58 -39.24
CA ASP A 142 33.83 -13.76 -38.53
C ASP A 142 33.15 -12.72 -37.62
N ASN A 143 33.69 -12.53 -36.43
CA ASN A 143 33.08 -11.77 -35.33
C ASN A 143 33.58 -10.32 -35.29
N SER A 144 33.88 -9.75 -36.47
CA SER A 144 34.57 -8.46 -36.63
C SER A 144 33.62 -7.31 -37.00
N LEU A 145 32.96 -6.72 -35.99
CA LEU A 145 32.26 -5.42 -36.14
C LEU A 145 33.26 -4.27 -36.28
N SER A 146 33.90 -4.21 -37.45
CA SER A 146 34.80 -3.13 -37.86
C SER A 146 34.08 -1.77 -37.90
N PRO A 147 34.74 -0.67 -37.50
CA PRO A 147 34.09 0.63 -37.31
C PRO A 147 33.62 1.22 -38.65
N ARG A 148 32.30 1.29 -38.84
CA ARG A 148 31.73 1.95 -40.02
C ARG A 148 31.96 3.46 -39.94
N LYS A 149 32.81 3.93 -40.87
CA LYS A 149 33.11 5.32 -41.26
C LYS A 149 32.13 6.36 -40.72
N SER A 150 32.67 7.38 -40.05
CA SER A 150 31.96 8.55 -39.55
C SER A 150 31.07 9.21 -40.60
N ALA A 151 29.76 8.96 -40.51
CA ALA A 151 28.79 9.89 -41.07
C ALA A 151 28.84 11.18 -40.25
N ARG A 152 29.02 12.33 -40.88
CA ARG A 152 28.79 13.61 -40.21
C ARG A 152 27.28 13.72 -39.94
N ILE A 153 26.87 13.56 -38.69
CA ILE A 153 25.48 13.76 -38.27
C ILE A 153 25.23 15.27 -38.26
N SER A 154 24.66 15.77 -39.36
CA SER A 154 24.03 17.09 -39.42
C SER A 154 22.60 16.95 -38.90
N ASP A 155 22.32 17.49 -37.71
CA ASP A 155 21.01 17.75 -37.10
C ASP A 155 19.89 16.79 -37.53
N ALA A 156 20.06 15.50 -37.23
CA ALA A 156 19.10 14.47 -37.59
C ALA A 156 17.86 14.54 -36.68
N ASN A 157 16.71 14.93 -37.27
CA ASN A 157 15.40 15.07 -36.62
C ASN A 157 15.17 14.17 -35.39
N ILE A 158 15.32 14.75 -34.20
CA ILE A 158 14.96 14.10 -32.93
C ILE A 158 13.44 13.92 -32.91
N LYS A 159 12.98 12.67 -32.89
CA LYS A 159 11.55 12.34 -32.94
C LYS A 159 10.88 12.67 -31.61
N ILE A 160 10.15 13.79 -31.58
CA ILE A 160 9.26 14.17 -30.49
C ILE A 160 7.89 13.50 -30.72
N HIS A 161 7.43 12.72 -29.74
CA HIS A 161 6.09 12.14 -29.68
C HIS A 161 5.17 13.09 -28.91
N SER A 162 4.22 13.74 -29.58
CA SER A 162 3.22 14.54 -28.88
C SER A 162 2.19 13.61 -28.21
N ILE A 163 2.05 13.71 -26.89
CA ILE A 163 0.97 13.07 -26.15
C ILE A 163 -0.28 13.96 -26.23
N ALA A 164 -0.11 15.23 -25.86
CA ALA A 164 -1.14 16.27 -25.93
C ALA A 164 -0.51 17.66 -25.69
N HIS A 165 -0.38 18.45 -26.76
CA HIS A 165 0.02 19.85 -26.72
C HIS A 165 -0.39 20.56 -28.03
N ASP A 166 -0.91 21.79 -27.92
CA ASP A 166 -0.93 22.77 -29.02
C ASP A 166 -0.13 24.02 -28.60
N ARG A 167 0.61 24.58 -29.57
CA ARG A 167 1.53 25.70 -29.37
C ARG A 167 0.81 27.03 -29.15
N ASN A 168 -0.35 27.22 -29.79
CA ASN A 168 -1.09 28.48 -29.79
C ASN A 168 -1.90 28.63 -28.49
N LEU A 169 -2.58 27.55 -28.09
CA LEU A 169 -3.28 27.45 -26.83
C LEU A 169 -2.33 27.49 -25.64
N GLN A 170 -1.11 26.95 -25.72
CA GLN A 170 -0.11 27.09 -24.66
C GLN A 170 0.20 28.57 -24.36
N ALA A 171 0.45 29.37 -25.40
CA ALA A 171 0.70 30.81 -25.24
C ALA A 171 -0.50 31.57 -24.65
N TYR A 172 -1.73 31.13 -24.94
CA TYR A 172 -2.95 31.66 -24.29
C TYR A 172 -3.06 31.21 -22.82
N PHE A 173 -2.83 29.92 -22.52
CA PHE A 173 -2.84 29.38 -21.17
C PHE A 173 -1.86 30.13 -20.26
N ASP A 174 -0.65 30.39 -20.76
CA ASP A 174 0.40 31.08 -20.00
C ASP A 174 0.03 32.55 -19.76
N ASN A 175 -0.53 33.24 -20.76
CA ASN A 175 -0.99 34.64 -20.66
C ASN A 175 -2.17 34.79 -19.68
N LYS A 176 -3.14 33.86 -19.69
CA LYS A 176 -4.28 33.89 -18.76
C LYS A 176 -4.02 33.28 -17.39
N LYS A 177 -2.84 32.65 -17.20
CA LYS A 177 -2.44 31.85 -16.03
C LYS A 177 -3.42 30.70 -15.73
N ILE A 178 -3.67 29.86 -16.73
CA ILE A 178 -4.48 28.64 -16.59
C ILE A 178 -3.65 27.57 -15.85
N SER A 179 -4.19 27.03 -14.75
CA SER A 179 -3.49 26.10 -13.86
C SER A 179 -3.20 24.74 -14.52
N PHE A 180 -2.12 24.07 -14.09
CA PHE A 180 -1.64 22.83 -14.72
C PHE A 180 -2.70 21.72 -14.75
N GLY A 181 -3.51 21.59 -13.70
CA GLY A 181 -4.60 20.62 -13.62
C GLY A 181 -5.70 20.84 -14.65
N VAL A 182 -6.00 22.09 -15.01
CA VAL A 182 -6.90 22.40 -16.13
C VAL A 182 -6.28 21.97 -17.45
N GLN A 183 -4.99 22.27 -17.66
CA GLN A 183 -4.26 21.86 -18.87
C GLN A 183 -4.17 20.32 -18.97
N TRP A 184 -3.96 19.62 -17.86
CA TRP A 184 -3.97 18.15 -17.76
C TRP A 184 -5.34 17.55 -18.10
N LEU A 185 -6.44 18.11 -17.57
CA LEU A 185 -7.79 17.62 -17.87
C LEU A 185 -8.16 17.81 -19.35
N ILE A 186 -7.74 18.92 -19.97
CA ILE A 186 -7.87 19.14 -21.42
C ILE A 186 -7.00 18.12 -22.19
N ALA A 187 -5.72 18.02 -21.86
CA ALA A 187 -4.78 17.06 -22.46
C ALA A 187 -5.26 15.60 -22.36
N LYS A 188 -5.93 15.26 -21.26
CA LYS A 188 -6.57 13.95 -21.07
C LYS A 188 -7.69 13.72 -22.07
N MET A 189 -8.61 14.67 -22.25
CA MET A 189 -9.70 14.55 -23.24
C MET A 189 -9.15 14.41 -24.67
N VAL A 190 -8.08 15.15 -24.99
CA VAL A 190 -7.36 15.02 -26.28
C VAL A 190 -6.74 13.62 -26.43
N SER A 191 -6.05 13.09 -25.41
CA SER A 191 -5.43 11.75 -25.48
C SER A 191 -6.43 10.60 -25.67
N TYR A 192 -7.72 10.85 -25.43
CA TYR A 192 -8.84 9.93 -25.61
C TYR A 192 -9.65 10.15 -26.91
N ASP A 193 -9.25 11.09 -27.78
CA ASP A 193 -10.01 11.53 -28.96
C ASP A 193 -11.43 12.06 -28.63
N VAL A 194 -11.64 12.59 -27.42
CA VAL A 194 -12.94 13.14 -26.94
C VAL A 194 -13.10 14.62 -27.28
N LEU A 195 -12.00 15.33 -27.48
CA LEU A 195 -11.92 16.75 -27.78
C LEU A 195 -10.67 16.98 -28.63
N ALA A 196 -10.76 17.66 -29.78
CA ALA A 196 -9.58 18.15 -30.49
C ALA A 196 -9.16 19.52 -29.91
N TYR A 197 -7.89 19.92 -30.05
CA TYR A 197 -7.46 21.27 -29.61
C TYR A 197 -8.09 22.37 -30.48
N GLU A 198 -8.35 22.05 -31.74
CA GLU A 198 -8.98 22.85 -32.78
C GLU A 198 -10.45 23.18 -32.46
N ASP A 199 -11.13 22.33 -31.69
CA ASP A 199 -12.54 22.50 -31.26
C ASP A 199 -12.68 23.41 -30.02
N ILE A 200 -11.56 23.84 -29.40
CA ILE A 200 -11.60 24.60 -28.14
C ILE A 200 -11.92 26.08 -28.40
N ASN A 201 -13.15 26.47 -28.08
CA ASN A 201 -13.59 27.86 -28.10
C ASN A 201 -12.83 28.71 -27.05
N ILE A 202 -11.88 29.53 -27.50
CA ILE A 202 -10.93 30.27 -26.64
C ILE A 202 -11.61 31.10 -25.52
N PRO A 203 -12.72 31.83 -25.72
CA PRO A 203 -13.39 32.57 -24.65
C PRO A 203 -13.94 31.71 -23.50
N ASP A 204 -14.17 30.41 -23.71
CA ASP A 204 -14.60 29.52 -22.64
C ASP A 204 -13.46 29.16 -21.67
N LEU A 205 -12.20 29.28 -22.11
CA LEU A 205 -11.02 29.07 -21.25
C LEU A 205 -10.87 30.17 -20.19
N ASP A 206 -11.36 31.40 -20.43
CA ASP A 206 -11.38 32.47 -19.43
C ASP A 206 -12.23 32.12 -18.18
N LYS A 207 -13.19 31.19 -18.32
CA LYS A 207 -14.01 30.65 -17.20
C LYS A 207 -13.22 29.69 -16.30
N LEU A 208 -12.10 29.16 -16.81
CA LEU A 208 -11.24 28.15 -16.18
C LEU A 208 -9.99 28.77 -15.51
N ARG A 209 -10.09 30.05 -15.12
CA ARG A 209 -9.05 30.76 -14.37
C ARG A 209 -9.29 30.60 -12.85
N GLY A 210 -8.20 30.42 -12.11
CA GLY A 210 -8.18 30.14 -10.67
C GLY A 210 -7.02 29.22 -10.30
N THR A 211 -6.98 28.74 -9.06
CA THR A 211 -6.08 27.66 -8.63
C THR A 211 -6.42 26.32 -9.31
N ASN A 212 -5.68 25.24 -9.03
CA ASN A 212 -6.08 23.91 -9.48
C ASN A 212 -7.40 23.49 -8.78
N GLU A 213 -7.52 23.69 -7.46
CA GLU A 213 -8.71 23.37 -6.66
C GLU A 213 -9.96 24.14 -7.14
N GLU A 214 -9.82 25.43 -7.46
CA GLU A 214 -10.93 26.28 -7.90
C GLU A 214 -11.41 26.01 -9.34
N ALA A 215 -10.48 25.75 -10.26
CA ALA A 215 -10.75 25.78 -11.70
C ALA A 215 -11.03 24.39 -12.30
N THR A 216 -10.38 23.33 -11.80
CA THR A 216 -10.56 21.97 -12.35
C THR A 216 -12.01 21.44 -12.28
N PRO A 217 -12.85 21.73 -11.25
CA PRO A 217 -14.25 21.28 -11.24
C PRO A 217 -15.11 21.97 -12.32
N ARG A 218 -14.65 23.09 -12.87
CA ARG A 218 -15.36 23.84 -13.92
C ARG A 218 -15.13 23.25 -15.31
N VAL A 219 -14.04 22.51 -15.52
CA VAL A 219 -13.66 21.93 -16.84
C VAL A 219 -14.78 21.04 -17.38
N ALA A 220 -15.34 20.15 -16.56
CA ALA A 220 -16.44 19.26 -16.96
C ALA A 220 -17.73 20.03 -17.31
N LYS A 221 -17.99 21.17 -16.64
CA LYS A 221 -19.14 22.05 -16.92
C LYS A 221 -18.96 22.85 -18.21
N VAL A 222 -17.72 23.21 -18.55
CA VAL A 222 -17.38 23.96 -19.78
C VAL A 222 -17.39 23.05 -21.02
N PHE A 223 -16.75 21.88 -20.95
CA PHE A 223 -16.65 20.96 -22.09
C PHE A 223 -17.78 19.90 -22.17
N ALA A 224 -18.90 20.15 -21.47
CA ALA A 224 -20.19 19.47 -21.62
C ALA A 224 -20.16 17.92 -21.75
N CYS A 225 -19.29 17.26 -20.99
CA CYS A 225 -19.27 15.80 -20.94
C CYS A 225 -20.60 15.26 -20.38
N GLN A 226 -21.20 14.28 -21.07
CA GLN A 226 -22.60 13.90 -20.85
C GLN A 226 -22.90 13.35 -19.44
N ASN A 227 -24.09 13.66 -18.94
CA ASN A 227 -24.75 13.07 -17.76
C ASN A 227 -24.23 13.43 -16.35
N SER A 228 -23.98 14.71 -16.07
CA SER A 228 -24.07 15.25 -14.69
C SER A 228 -25.45 15.89 -14.45
N LYS A 229 -26.46 15.09 -14.06
CA LYS A 229 -27.65 15.65 -13.39
C LYS A 229 -27.21 16.32 -12.09
N GLY A 230 -27.93 17.38 -11.68
CA GLY A 230 -27.49 18.31 -10.64
C GLY A 230 -26.96 17.64 -9.37
N GLU A 231 -25.72 17.95 -9.00
CA GLU A 231 -25.18 17.55 -7.71
C GLU A 231 -25.83 18.42 -6.62
N ALA A 232 -26.58 17.80 -5.72
CA ALA A 232 -27.07 18.48 -4.52
C ALA A 232 -25.86 18.87 -3.63
N GLU A 233 -25.80 20.14 -3.25
CA GLU A 233 -24.69 20.70 -2.48
C GLU A 233 -24.65 20.08 -1.06
N GLY A 234 -23.51 19.50 -0.68
CA GLY A 234 -23.26 18.98 0.67
C GLY A 234 -22.80 17.52 0.75
N PHE A 235 -23.26 16.65 -0.16
CA PHE A 235 -22.91 15.21 -0.11
C PHE A 235 -21.59 14.87 -0.80
N PHE A 236 -20.88 13.88 -0.25
CA PHE A 236 -19.57 13.39 -0.67
C PHE A 236 -18.47 14.45 -0.59
N VAL A 237 -18.64 15.49 0.23
CA VAL A 237 -17.66 16.58 0.35
C VAL A 237 -16.39 16.13 1.09
N LYS A 238 -16.50 15.26 2.12
CA LYS A 238 -15.32 14.63 2.76
C LYS A 238 -14.55 13.79 1.74
N GLU A 239 -15.24 12.89 1.04
CA GLU A 239 -14.65 12.02 0.00
C GLU A 239 -13.99 12.83 -1.12
N LYS A 240 -14.70 13.79 -1.73
CA LYS A 240 -14.17 14.64 -2.81
C LYS A 240 -12.98 15.49 -2.36
N ALA A 241 -12.98 16.03 -1.13
CA ALA A 241 -11.87 16.83 -0.62
C ALA A 241 -10.64 15.97 -0.28
N VAL A 242 -10.83 14.81 0.37
CA VAL A 242 -9.75 13.87 0.73
C VAL A 242 -9.09 13.24 -0.50
N LEU A 243 -9.83 13.07 -1.60
CA LEU A 243 -9.32 12.48 -2.84
C LEU A 243 -8.91 13.51 -3.91
N SER A 244 -9.07 14.82 -3.66
CA SER A 244 -8.72 15.88 -4.62
C SER A 244 -7.20 16.09 -4.69
N PRO A 245 -6.51 15.73 -5.79
CA PRO A 245 -5.07 15.99 -5.93
C PRO A 245 -4.75 17.49 -6.05
N TRP A 246 -5.75 18.31 -6.34
CA TRP A 246 -5.57 19.69 -6.77
C TRP A 246 -5.11 20.61 -5.64
N LYS A 247 -5.65 20.44 -4.43
CA LYS A 247 -5.25 21.21 -3.25
C LYS A 247 -3.79 20.94 -2.85
N GLU A 248 -3.39 19.68 -2.90
CA GLU A 248 -2.00 19.26 -2.66
C GLU A 248 -1.07 19.84 -3.72
N LEU A 249 -1.49 19.80 -5.00
CA LEU A 249 -0.74 20.35 -6.14
C LEU A 249 -0.57 21.88 -6.07
N ASP A 250 -1.62 22.59 -5.66
CA ASP A 250 -1.56 24.04 -5.40
C ASP A 250 -0.56 24.32 -4.27
N ARG A 251 -0.65 23.60 -3.15
CA ARG A 251 0.23 23.75 -1.99
C ARG A 251 1.70 23.43 -2.30
N GLU A 252 1.96 22.41 -3.11
CA GLU A 252 3.31 22.11 -3.62
C GLU A 252 3.89 23.29 -4.42
N HIS A 253 3.07 23.93 -5.27
CA HIS A 253 3.50 25.06 -6.08
C HIS A 253 3.71 26.33 -5.24
N GLU A 254 2.78 26.65 -4.33
CA GLU A 254 2.90 27.79 -3.41
C GLU A 254 4.14 27.70 -2.53
N HIS A 255 4.43 26.52 -1.96
CA HIS A 255 5.63 26.31 -1.16
C HIS A 255 6.90 26.47 -1.99
N ALA A 256 6.93 25.95 -3.22
CA ALA A 256 8.08 26.07 -4.11
C ALA A 256 8.35 27.52 -4.56
N LEU A 257 7.30 28.33 -4.75
CA LEU A 257 7.41 29.76 -5.00
C LEU A 257 7.95 30.50 -3.76
N ALA A 258 7.43 30.19 -2.56
CA ALA A 258 7.89 30.78 -1.30
C ALA A 258 9.37 30.46 -0.99
N MET A 259 9.86 29.31 -1.45
CA MET A 259 11.26 28.89 -1.36
C MET A 259 12.18 29.49 -2.46
N GLY A 260 11.71 30.48 -3.21
CA GLY A 260 12.52 31.20 -4.22
C GLY A 260 12.51 30.54 -5.60
N ASP A 261 11.36 30.04 -6.03
CA ASP A 261 11.17 29.23 -7.25
C ASP A 261 12.05 27.97 -7.25
N SER A 262 11.99 27.20 -6.15
CA SER A 262 12.63 25.89 -6.04
C SER A 262 11.85 24.96 -5.12
N PHE A 263 11.69 23.69 -5.52
CA PHE A 263 11.08 22.65 -4.68
C PHE A 263 11.93 22.27 -3.47
N GLY A 264 13.26 22.42 -3.55
CA GLY A 264 14.20 22.31 -2.42
C GLY A 264 14.36 20.94 -1.74
N GLY A 265 13.49 19.97 -2.01
CA GLY A 265 13.39 18.73 -1.24
C GLY A 265 12.44 18.92 -0.05
N PHE A 266 11.13 18.95 -0.31
CA PHE A 266 10.08 19.22 0.69
C PHE A 266 10.31 18.47 2.01
N GLN A 267 10.28 19.21 3.12
CA GLN A 267 10.46 18.72 4.48
C GLN A 267 9.13 18.75 5.24
N ARG A 268 8.98 17.93 6.28
CA ARG A 268 7.79 17.90 7.13
C ARG A 268 7.62 19.22 7.90
N GLN A 269 6.52 19.91 7.61
CA GLN A 269 6.11 21.17 8.23
C GLN A 269 5.42 20.93 9.59
N ALA A 270 5.19 22.01 10.33
CA ALA A 270 4.57 21.96 11.66
C ALA A 270 3.12 21.39 11.67
N ASP A 271 2.39 21.45 10.55
CA ASP A 271 1.08 20.81 10.38
C ASP A 271 1.16 19.37 9.85
N GLY A 272 2.37 18.81 9.71
CA GLY A 272 2.62 17.47 9.21
C GLY A 272 2.68 17.34 7.69
N TRP A 273 2.49 18.41 6.91
CA TRP A 273 2.57 18.39 5.45
C TRP A 273 4.01 18.28 4.92
N TYR A 274 4.21 17.65 3.76
CA TYR A 274 5.53 17.50 3.13
C TYR A 274 5.53 17.22 1.61
N GLY A 275 4.39 17.35 0.93
CA GLY A 275 4.30 17.26 -0.54
C GLY A 275 4.79 15.95 -1.19
N GLY A 276 4.89 15.99 -2.51
CA GLY A 276 5.30 14.87 -3.36
C GLY A 276 4.23 13.78 -3.47
N LYS A 277 2.95 14.09 -3.21
CA LYS A 277 1.86 13.11 -3.02
C LYS A 277 0.91 12.95 -4.22
N VAL A 278 1.08 13.72 -5.31
CA VAL A 278 0.16 13.70 -6.47
C VAL A 278 0.74 12.83 -7.59
N HIS A 279 0.00 11.78 -7.99
CA HIS A 279 0.44 10.84 -9.02
C HIS A 279 -0.22 11.15 -10.36
N PHE A 280 0.59 11.55 -11.33
CA PHE A 280 0.15 11.74 -12.72
C PHE A 280 0.34 10.44 -13.51
N GLY A 281 -0.76 9.70 -13.66
CA GLY A 281 -0.79 8.38 -14.32
C GLY A 281 -1.18 8.43 -15.79
N ALA A 282 -0.74 7.42 -16.56
CA ALA A 282 -1.16 7.16 -17.92
C ALA A 282 -1.09 5.65 -18.24
N THR A 283 -1.77 5.21 -19.30
CA THR A 283 -1.74 3.81 -19.78
C THR A 283 -1.33 3.76 -21.26
N LEU A 284 -0.48 2.79 -21.61
CA LEU A 284 -0.07 2.55 -23.00
C LEU A 284 -1.12 1.73 -23.77
N LYS A 285 -1.47 2.17 -24.99
CA LYS A 285 -2.26 1.40 -25.97
C LYS A 285 -1.49 1.22 -27.27
N ALA A 286 -1.74 0.12 -27.98
CA ALA A 286 -1.24 -0.09 -29.34
C ALA A 286 -2.27 0.43 -30.37
N ILE A 287 -1.79 1.07 -31.45
CA ILE A 287 -2.64 1.76 -32.45
C ILE A 287 -3.12 0.80 -33.55
N ASP A 288 -2.24 -0.05 -34.11
CA ASP A 288 -2.59 -1.07 -35.11
C ASP A 288 -1.89 -2.42 -34.82
N LYS A 289 -2.41 -3.49 -35.41
CA LYS A 289 -1.88 -4.87 -35.43
C LYS A 289 -1.23 -5.26 -36.76
N LYS A 290 -1.26 -4.40 -37.80
CA LYS A 290 -0.88 -4.75 -39.19
C LYS A 290 0.53 -4.29 -39.62
N THR A 291 1.15 -3.37 -38.91
CA THR A 291 2.50 -2.87 -39.22
C THR A 291 3.60 -3.81 -38.73
N LYS A 292 4.76 -3.85 -39.42
CA LYS A 292 5.94 -4.63 -38.98
C LYS A 292 6.59 -4.09 -37.70
N THR A 293 6.36 -2.82 -37.38
CA THR A 293 6.77 -2.17 -36.13
C THR A 293 5.51 -1.83 -35.34
N PRO A 294 5.38 -2.22 -34.06
CA PRO A 294 4.22 -1.86 -33.26
C PRO A 294 4.21 -0.35 -32.99
N GLU A 295 3.06 0.29 -33.20
CA GLU A 295 2.86 1.71 -32.91
C GLU A 295 2.01 1.89 -31.65
N TYR A 296 2.37 2.88 -30.82
CA TYR A 296 1.80 3.08 -29.49
C TYR A 296 1.34 4.51 -29.24
N ARG A 297 0.27 4.64 -28.45
CA ARG A 297 -0.23 5.91 -27.90
C ARG A 297 -0.28 5.82 -26.36
N ILE A 298 0.06 6.91 -25.69
CA ILE A 298 -0.11 7.09 -24.25
C ILE A 298 -1.47 7.77 -24.01
N GLN A 299 -2.28 7.25 -23.10
CA GLN A 299 -3.56 7.84 -22.69
C GLN A 299 -3.52 8.26 -21.22
N LEU A 300 -3.87 9.51 -20.91
CA LEU A 300 -3.73 10.07 -19.57
C LEU A 300 -4.85 9.63 -18.62
N SER A 301 -4.49 9.34 -17.38
CA SER A 301 -5.46 8.98 -16.32
C SER A 301 -5.95 10.27 -15.61
N PRO A 302 -6.99 10.20 -14.75
CA PRO A 302 -7.07 11.17 -13.66
C PRO A 302 -5.74 11.20 -12.88
N PRO A 303 -5.29 12.36 -12.37
CA PRO A 303 -4.29 12.35 -11.32
C PRO A 303 -4.93 11.95 -9.99
N GLU A 304 -4.15 11.30 -9.13
CA GLU A 304 -4.63 10.66 -7.90
C GLU A 304 -3.72 11.02 -6.71
N LEU A 305 -4.26 11.07 -5.49
CA LEU A 305 -3.45 11.22 -4.28
C LEU A 305 -2.92 9.86 -3.84
N GLY A 306 -1.64 9.81 -3.46
CA GLY A 306 -0.97 8.57 -3.05
C GLY A 306 0.16 8.80 -2.05
N SER A 307 1.04 7.81 -1.98
CA SER A 307 2.32 7.88 -1.26
C SER A 307 3.25 8.95 -1.82
N SER A 308 4.25 9.35 -1.04
CA SER A 308 5.27 10.31 -1.46
C SER A 308 6.61 9.61 -1.71
N SER A 309 7.46 10.18 -2.57
CA SER A 309 8.81 9.70 -2.85
C SER A 309 9.84 10.83 -2.76
N ARG A 310 11.12 10.48 -2.55
CA ARG A 310 12.21 11.47 -2.46
C ARG A 310 12.29 12.34 -3.71
N LEU A 311 12.18 11.74 -4.90
CA LEU A 311 12.26 12.46 -6.17
C LEU A 311 11.07 13.41 -6.37
N MET A 312 9.85 13.00 -6.01
CA MET A 312 8.66 13.88 -6.07
C MET A 312 8.75 15.03 -5.04
N ARG A 313 9.38 14.80 -3.87
CA ARG A 313 9.68 15.88 -2.90
C ARG A 313 10.77 16.84 -3.39
N GLN A 314 11.75 16.36 -4.16
CA GLN A 314 12.87 17.16 -4.66
C GLN A 314 12.53 18.01 -5.89
N TYR A 315 11.62 17.53 -6.75
CA TYR A 315 11.33 18.15 -8.04
C TYR A 315 9.84 18.43 -8.32
N GLY A 316 8.95 18.20 -7.34
CA GLY A 316 7.52 18.46 -7.43
C GLY A 316 6.75 17.37 -8.20
N SER A 317 5.55 17.02 -7.72
CA SER A 317 4.73 15.93 -8.26
C SER A 317 4.41 16.09 -9.75
N LYS A 318 4.15 17.32 -10.22
CA LYS A 318 3.80 17.63 -11.61
C LYS A 318 4.85 17.22 -12.65
N ASN A 319 6.11 17.11 -12.23
CA ASN A 319 7.23 16.83 -13.12
C ASN A 319 7.45 15.32 -13.33
N PHE A 320 6.64 14.44 -12.75
CA PHE A 320 6.71 12.99 -12.92
C PHE A 320 5.48 12.45 -13.65
N LEU A 321 5.70 11.55 -14.62
CA LEU A 321 4.65 10.85 -15.34
C LEU A 321 4.89 9.33 -15.27
N ARG A 322 3.91 8.58 -14.76
CA ARG A 322 3.95 7.12 -14.72
C ARG A 322 3.07 6.52 -15.83
N VAL A 323 3.68 5.81 -16.78
CA VAL A 323 2.97 5.08 -17.84
C VAL A 323 2.90 3.59 -17.48
N LYS A 324 1.70 3.08 -17.15
CA LYS A 324 1.44 1.64 -16.97
C LYS A 324 1.39 0.97 -18.35
N VAL A 325 2.16 -0.09 -18.54
CA VAL A 325 2.15 -0.91 -19.75
C VAL A 325 1.33 -2.18 -19.48
N PRO A 326 0.21 -2.41 -20.19
CA PRO A 326 -0.58 -3.62 -20.03
C PRO A 326 0.22 -4.92 -20.25
N ARG A 327 -0.06 -5.97 -19.45
CA ARG A 327 0.57 -7.30 -19.56
C ARG A 327 0.48 -7.90 -20.97
N ASN A 328 -0.62 -7.64 -21.70
CA ASN A 328 -0.82 -8.08 -23.09
C ASN A 328 -0.01 -7.29 -24.15
N ILE A 329 0.72 -6.25 -23.75
CA ILE A 329 1.75 -5.59 -24.56
C ILE A 329 3.14 -6.07 -24.13
N LEU A 330 3.43 -6.10 -22.82
CA LEU A 330 4.71 -6.58 -22.26
C LEU A 330 5.04 -8.02 -22.69
N ASN A 331 4.06 -8.91 -22.68
CA ASN A 331 4.28 -10.34 -22.99
C ASN A 331 4.44 -10.63 -24.50
N LYS A 332 4.45 -9.62 -25.38
CA LYS A 332 4.66 -9.83 -26.82
C LYS A 332 6.14 -9.90 -27.16
N PRO A 333 6.60 -10.87 -27.97
CA PRO A 333 7.97 -10.83 -28.49
C PRO A 333 8.19 -9.57 -29.33
N GLN A 334 9.37 -8.97 -29.22
CA GLN A 334 9.81 -7.79 -30.00
C GLN A 334 8.86 -6.57 -29.87
N HIS A 335 8.36 -6.31 -28.64
CA HIS A 335 7.46 -5.19 -28.34
C HIS A 335 8.06 -3.77 -28.54
N GLY A 336 9.37 -3.61 -28.81
CA GLY A 336 9.97 -2.33 -29.19
C GLY A 336 9.81 -1.18 -28.17
N LEU A 337 9.63 -1.51 -26.89
CA LEU A 337 9.21 -0.54 -25.88
C LEU A 337 10.37 0.33 -25.38
N VAL A 338 11.60 -0.19 -25.35
CA VAL A 338 12.78 0.59 -24.97
C VAL A 338 13.03 1.67 -26.03
N GLU A 339 12.89 1.29 -27.30
CA GLU A 339 13.02 2.14 -28.47
C GLU A 339 11.88 3.17 -28.58
N PHE A 340 10.69 2.83 -28.08
CA PHE A 340 9.58 3.78 -27.90
C PHE A 340 9.86 4.77 -26.77
N PHE A 341 10.14 4.30 -25.55
CA PHE A 341 10.29 5.16 -24.38
C PHE A 341 11.62 5.94 -24.31
N SER A 342 12.61 5.63 -25.15
CA SER A 342 13.80 6.48 -25.35
C SER A 342 13.54 7.72 -26.22
N GLN A 343 12.31 7.93 -26.71
CA GLN A 343 11.90 9.15 -27.42
C GLN A 343 11.55 10.29 -26.45
N HIS A 344 11.39 11.50 -26.99
CA HIS A 344 10.99 12.68 -26.24
C HIS A 344 9.47 12.82 -26.29
N PHE A 345 8.80 13.02 -25.15
CA PHE A 345 7.34 13.06 -25.06
C PHE A 345 6.83 14.46 -24.72
N LEU A 346 6.11 15.11 -25.64
CA LEU A 346 5.59 16.47 -25.45
C LEU A 346 4.19 16.44 -24.85
N LEU A 347 4.03 17.05 -23.67
CA LEU A 347 2.78 17.10 -22.91
C LEU A 347 2.66 18.45 -22.20
N CYS A 348 1.56 19.18 -22.42
CA CYS A 348 1.32 20.49 -21.81
C CYS A 348 2.50 21.49 -21.97
N GLY A 349 3.21 21.44 -23.10
CA GLY A 349 4.35 22.32 -23.36
C GLY A 349 5.65 21.96 -22.64
N LEU A 350 5.69 20.81 -21.95
CA LEU A 350 6.90 20.24 -21.34
C LEU A 350 7.34 18.96 -22.05
N VAL A 351 8.65 18.72 -22.10
CA VAL A 351 9.24 17.51 -22.68
C VAL A 351 9.60 16.53 -21.57
N TYR A 352 8.90 15.40 -21.57
CA TYR A 352 9.11 14.28 -20.68
C TYR A 352 10.08 13.27 -21.33
N ARG A 353 11.07 12.80 -20.57
CA ARG A 353 12.03 11.74 -20.97
C ARG A 353 11.94 10.59 -19.97
N ALA A 354 11.96 9.34 -20.45
CA ALA A 354 11.93 8.17 -19.56
C ALA A 354 13.28 7.98 -18.86
N PHE A 355 13.27 7.78 -17.54
CA PHE A 355 14.48 7.62 -16.73
C PHE A 355 14.55 6.31 -15.95
N TYR A 356 13.44 5.58 -15.80
CA TYR A 356 13.43 4.28 -15.13
C TYR A 356 12.21 3.43 -15.54
N ALA A 357 12.32 2.10 -15.46
CA ALA A 357 11.19 1.18 -15.59
C ALA A 357 11.24 0.04 -14.58
N LYS A 358 10.10 -0.22 -13.91
CA LYS A 358 9.91 -1.28 -12.90
C LYS A 358 8.46 -1.78 -12.96
N ASP A 359 8.22 -3.05 -12.67
CA ASP A 359 6.89 -3.64 -12.48
C ASP A 359 5.87 -3.35 -13.61
N GLY A 360 6.32 -3.42 -14.86
CA GLY A 360 5.49 -3.09 -16.03
C GLY A 360 5.06 -1.61 -16.14
N SER A 361 5.71 -0.73 -15.39
CA SER A 361 5.52 0.72 -15.41
C SER A 361 6.79 1.43 -15.88
N VAL A 362 6.63 2.53 -16.62
CA VAL A 362 7.73 3.42 -17.02
C VAL A 362 7.55 4.77 -16.33
N PHE A 363 8.64 5.29 -15.79
CA PHE A 363 8.70 6.58 -15.10
C PHE A 363 9.43 7.58 -16.00
N LEU A 364 8.75 8.68 -16.29
CA LEU A 364 9.28 9.81 -17.06
C LEU A 364 9.37 11.04 -16.17
N VAL A 365 10.39 11.86 -16.39
CA VAL A 365 10.53 13.20 -15.81
C VAL A 365 10.36 14.26 -16.89
N ALA A 366 9.68 15.35 -16.56
CA ALA A 366 9.75 16.60 -17.31
C ALA A 366 11.19 17.14 -17.25
N THR A 367 11.64 17.76 -18.34
CA THR A 367 13.01 18.26 -18.52
C THR A 367 13.03 19.66 -19.13
N ASP A 368 14.15 20.36 -19.00
CA ASP A 368 14.45 21.65 -19.61
C ASP A 368 14.53 21.63 -21.16
N TYR A 369 14.48 20.44 -21.77
CA TYR A 369 14.72 20.23 -23.20
C TYR A 369 13.83 21.13 -24.09
N PRO A 370 14.41 21.87 -25.05
CA PRO A 370 13.72 22.94 -25.76
C PRO A 370 12.57 22.44 -26.65
N THR A 371 11.37 22.98 -26.39
CA THR A 371 10.11 22.64 -27.10
C THR A 371 9.94 23.37 -28.44
N GLY A 372 10.92 24.18 -28.85
CA GLY A 372 10.79 25.12 -29.97
C GLY A 372 10.00 26.41 -29.63
N CYS A 373 9.58 26.59 -28.37
CA CYS A 373 9.11 27.88 -27.85
C CYS A 373 10.24 28.61 -27.11
N SER A 374 10.29 29.94 -27.25
CA SER A 374 11.32 30.81 -26.64
C SER A 374 11.04 31.19 -25.19
N ARG A 375 10.03 30.56 -24.56
CA ARG A 375 9.67 30.72 -23.14
C ARG A 375 9.22 29.37 -22.60
N ILE A 376 9.62 29.07 -21.37
CA ILE A 376 9.11 27.97 -20.56
C ILE A 376 7.64 28.29 -20.19
N PRO A 377 6.71 27.31 -20.17
CA PRO A 377 5.32 27.56 -19.78
C PRO A 377 5.20 28.12 -18.36
N SER A 378 4.22 28.99 -18.10
CA SER A 378 4.13 29.69 -16.80
C SER A 378 3.86 28.74 -15.64
N HIS A 379 3.11 27.67 -15.90
CA HIS A 379 2.79 26.61 -14.94
C HIS A 379 3.98 25.67 -14.67
N ALA A 380 5.06 25.74 -15.45
CA ALA A 380 6.23 24.88 -15.33
C ALA A 380 7.29 25.41 -14.35
N HIS A 381 7.06 26.55 -13.70
CA HIS A 381 7.91 27.07 -12.60
C HIS A 381 7.64 26.32 -11.27
N PRO A 382 8.65 25.91 -10.48
CA PRO A 382 10.09 25.91 -10.77
C PRO A 382 10.44 25.05 -11.99
N PRO A 383 11.29 25.55 -12.91
CA PRO A 383 11.62 24.86 -14.14
C PRO A 383 12.24 23.47 -13.85
N PRO A 384 11.83 22.42 -14.58
CA PRO A 384 12.52 21.14 -14.49
C PRO A 384 13.97 21.28 -14.99
N PRO A 385 14.94 20.60 -14.36
CA PRO A 385 16.33 20.61 -14.82
C PRO A 385 16.54 19.62 -15.98
N SER A 386 17.79 19.46 -16.42
CA SER A 386 18.14 18.49 -17.46
C SER A 386 18.03 17.04 -16.95
N LEU A 387 17.92 16.08 -17.88
CA LEU A 387 17.98 14.66 -17.51
C LEU A 387 19.37 14.26 -16.96
N GLU A 388 20.44 15.00 -17.30
CA GLU A 388 21.75 14.80 -16.68
C GLU A 388 21.69 15.15 -15.18
N ASP A 389 21.11 16.30 -14.82
CA ASP A 389 20.96 16.73 -13.43
C ASP A 389 20.08 15.78 -12.60
N TYR A 390 18.98 15.26 -13.17
CA TYR A 390 18.15 14.26 -12.49
C TYR A 390 18.93 12.96 -12.19
N LEU A 391 19.74 12.50 -13.14
CA LEU A 391 20.53 11.27 -12.99
C LEU A 391 21.69 11.47 -12.01
N ASP A 392 22.43 12.59 -12.14
CA ASP A 392 23.54 12.93 -11.25
C ASP A 392 23.10 13.25 -9.82
N TRP A 393 22.02 14.01 -9.62
CA TRP A 393 21.56 14.36 -8.27
C TRP A 393 21.20 13.10 -7.47
N HIS A 394 20.53 12.12 -8.10
CA HIS A 394 20.14 10.90 -7.40
C HIS A 394 21.28 9.87 -7.30
N ASN A 395 22.06 9.66 -8.38
CA ASN A 395 23.09 8.62 -8.45
C ASN A 395 24.27 9.04 -9.38
N PRO A 396 25.24 9.83 -8.87
CA PRO A 396 26.34 10.38 -9.67
C PRO A 396 27.15 9.30 -10.39
N ILE A 397 27.07 9.25 -11.73
CA ILE A 397 27.67 8.16 -12.51
C ILE A 397 29.19 8.07 -12.32
N TYR A 398 29.88 9.21 -12.30
CA TYR A 398 31.34 9.32 -12.11
C TYR A 398 31.84 8.90 -10.71
N HIS A 399 30.97 8.83 -9.70
CA HIS A 399 31.33 8.35 -8.35
C HIS A 399 30.94 6.89 -8.09
N ASN A 400 30.28 6.25 -9.07
CA ASN A 400 29.76 4.89 -8.96
C ASN A 400 30.33 3.98 -10.08
N THR A 401 31.52 4.31 -10.60
CA THR A 401 32.23 3.63 -11.70
C THR A 401 32.43 2.13 -11.52
N ALA A 402 32.68 1.69 -10.27
CA ALA A 402 32.85 0.29 -9.92
C ALA A 402 31.55 -0.55 -9.96
N GLN A 403 30.38 0.07 -10.16
CA GLN A 403 29.13 -0.66 -10.38
C GLN A 403 29.02 -1.13 -11.84
N SER A 404 28.30 -2.22 -12.11
CA SER A 404 27.82 -2.51 -13.47
C SER A 404 26.74 -1.48 -13.84
N VAL A 405 26.61 -1.13 -15.13
CA VAL A 405 25.61 -0.14 -15.58
C VAL A 405 24.20 -0.58 -15.17
N ALA A 406 23.89 -1.89 -15.22
CA ALA A 406 22.64 -2.45 -14.73
C ALA A 406 22.42 -2.21 -13.22
N LYS A 407 23.44 -2.45 -12.38
CA LYS A 407 23.36 -2.21 -10.93
C LYS A 407 23.21 -0.71 -10.62
N TRP A 408 23.92 0.16 -11.33
CA TRP A 408 23.76 1.61 -11.25
C TRP A 408 22.33 2.04 -11.64
N SER A 409 21.81 1.54 -12.76
CA SER A 409 20.43 1.78 -13.21
C SER A 409 19.39 1.29 -12.20
N SER A 410 19.61 0.15 -11.53
CA SER A 410 18.67 -0.37 -10.53
C SER A 410 18.53 0.54 -9.31
N ARG A 411 19.47 1.46 -9.05
CA ARG A 411 19.42 2.36 -7.88
C ARG A 411 18.42 3.50 -8.01
N PHE A 412 17.86 3.76 -9.20
CA PHE A 412 16.81 4.77 -9.38
C PHE A 412 15.49 4.41 -8.67
N ALA A 413 15.27 3.13 -8.35
CA ALA A 413 14.19 2.71 -7.45
C ALA A 413 14.24 3.43 -6.09
N LEU A 414 15.43 3.63 -5.50
CA LEU A 414 15.59 4.25 -4.17
C LEU A 414 15.03 5.68 -4.08
N GLY A 415 14.97 6.41 -5.20
CA GLY A 415 14.43 7.76 -5.27
C GLY A 415 12.90 7.78 -5.41
N LEU A 416 12.32 6.68 -5.92
CA LEU A 416 10.89 6.47 -6.12
C LEU A 416 10.23 5.76 -4.92
N SER A 417 11.00 5.11 -4.03
CA SER A 417 10.47 4.33 -2.91
C SER A 417 9.47 5.12 -2.04
N ASN A 418 8.31 4.49 -1.82
CA ASN A 418 7.19 5.01 -1.04
C ASN A 418 7.62 5.29 0.41
N SER A 419 7.73 6.57 0.78
CA SER A 419 8.41 7.02 2.00
C SER A 419 7.83 8.32 2.57
N ALA A 420 7.84 8.43 3.89
CA ALA A 420 7.59 9.69 4.60
C ALA A 420 8.93 10.31 5.06
N PRO A 421 9.17 11.61 4.83
CA PRO A 421 10.36 12.28 5.36
C PRO A 421 10.26 12.37 6.88
N GLY A 422 11.23 11.77 7.56
CA GLY A 422 11.42 11.84 9.00
C GLY A 422 12.25 13.07 9.40
N ILE A 423 13.13 12.88 10.39
CA ILE A 423 14.09 13.91 10.80
C ILE A 423 15.27 14.00 9.82
N THR A 424 15.89 15.19 9.74
CA THR A 424 17.10 15.44 8.95
C THR A 424 18.34 15.41 9.85
N ILE A 425 19.29 14.54 9.53
CA ILE A 425 20.54 14.35 10.27
C ILE A 425 21.63 15.18 9.59
N SER A 426 22.40 15.97 10.34
CA SER A 426 23.53 16.72 9.77
C SER A 426 24.66 15.77 9.36
N ARG A 427 25.44 16.12 8.33
CA ARG A 427 26.39 15.18 7.68
C ARG A 427 27.43 14.63 8.66
N GLU A 428 27.84 15.43 9.63
CA GLU A 428 28.77 15.09 10.71
C GLU A 428 28.18 14.19 11.81
N ASN A 429 26.86 13.96 11.81
CA ASN A 429 26.17 12.97 12.65
C ASN A 429 25.71 11.72 11.85
N ILE A 430 26.11 11.62 10.57
CA ILE A 430 26.02 10.39 9.76
C ILE A 430 27.38 9.70 9.84
N MET A 431 27.48 8.74 10.74
CA MET A 431 28.69 7.97 11.02
C MET A 431 28.82 6.80 10.05
N TYR A 432 30.05 6.43 9.71
CA TYR A 432 30.34 5.27 8.86
C TYR A 432 31.10 4.22 9.68
N LEU A 433 30.53 3.02 9.76
CA LEU A 433 31.12 1.88 10.44
C LEU A 433 32.22 1.27 9.56
N LYS A 434 33.29 0.81 10.19
CA LYS A 434 34.30 -0.02 9.54
C LYS A 434 33.86 -1.49 9.58
N GLU A 435 34.22 -2.25 8.56
CA GLU A 435 34.11 -3.70 8.57
C GLU A 435 35.11 -4.29 9.59
N GLU A 436 34.66 -5.27 10.37
CA GLU A 436 35.43 -5.86 11.47
C GLU A 436 36.39 -6.97 10.98
N ASP A 437 36.02 -7.68 9.91
CA ASP A 437 36.88 -8.58 9.16
C ASP A 437 36.76 -8.30 7.64
N PRO A 438 37.70 -7.53 7.05
CA PRO A 438 37.71 -7.24 5.60
C PRO A 438 38.01 -8.43 4.67
N GLY A 439 38.15 -9.65 5.21
CA GLY A 439 38.26 -10.90 4.42
C GLY A 439 37.15 -11.92 4.70
N GLY A 440 36.28 -11.67 5.67
CA GLY A 440 35.19 -12.56 6.07
C GLY A 440 33.87 -12.31 5.33
N PRO A 441 32.83 -13.14 5.57
CA PRO A 441 31.47 -12.84 5.12
C PRO A 441 30.87 -11.68 5.93
N ASP A 442 30.14 -10.75 5.28
CA ASP A 442 29.42 -9.69 6.01
C ASP A 442 28.23 -10.28 6.78
N MET A 443 28.46 -10.54 8.07
CA MET A 443 27.45 -11.04 9.02
C MET A 443 26.38 -9.99 9.37
N THR A 444 26.45 -8.79 8.80
CA THR A 444 25.63 -7.61 9.16
C THR A 444 25.01 -6.87 7.96
N ASP A 445 25.08 -7.44 6.76
CA ASP A 445 24.67 -6.79 5.49
C ASP A 445 23.26 -6.20 5.58
N GLY A 446 23.14 -4.92 5.25
CA GLY A 446 21.86 -4.22 5.25
C GLY A 446 21.48 -3.52 6.56
N CYS A 447 22.13 -3.81 7.70
CA CYS A 447 21.72 -3.30 9.00
C CYS A 447 22.74 -2.37 9.68
N GLY A 448 22.33 -1.11 9.89
CA GLY A 448 23.08 -0.08 10.61
C GLY A 448 22.46 0.27 11.97
N TYR A 449 22.94 1.34 12.60
CA TYR A 449 22.42 1.79 13.90
C TYR A 449 21.80 3.19 13.87
N ILE A 450 20.91 3.44 14.83
CA ILE A 450 20.28 4.74 15.12
C ILE A 450 20.14 4.88 16.64
N ASN A 451 20.38 6.08 17.18
CA ASN A 451 20.31 6.27 18.63
C ASN A 451 18.90 6.61 19.15
N LYS A 452 18.70 6.39 20.46
CA LYS A 452 17.42 6.53 21.17
C LYS A 452 16.71 7.87 20.96
N ILE A 453 17.45 8.99 20.88
CA ILE A 453 16.84 10.31 20.66
C ILE A 453 16.29 10.47 19.23
N ALA A 454 17.00 9.95 18.21
CA ALA A 454 16.51 9.92 16.84
C ALA A 454 15.24 9.05 16.69
N LEU A 455 15.22 7.87 17.31
CA LEU A 455 14.04 6.99 17.34
C LEU A 455 12.84 7.62 18.07
N LYS A 456 13.06 8.35 19.17
CA LYS A 456 12.01 9.15 19.85
C LYS A 456 11.44 10.23 18.94
N ALA A 457 12.31 11.04 18.33
CA ALA A 457 11.87 12.12 17.45
C ALA A 457 11.07 11.59 16.25
N LEU A 458 11.47 10.45 15.66
CA LEU A 458 10.68 9.78 14.62
C LEU A 458 9.32 9.28 15.13
N ARG A 459 9.25 8.70 16.34
CA ARG A 459 7.99 8.28 16.98
C ARG A 459 7.02 9.45 17.15
N GLU A 460 7.51 10.56 17.67
CA GLU A 460 6.69 11.77 17.88
C GLU A 460 6.25 12.39 16.55
N LEU A 461 7.15 12.47 15.56
CA LEU A 461 6.91 13.04 14.24
C LEU A 461 5.94 12.22 13.37
N LEU A 462 5.94 10.89 13.51
CA LEU A 462 5.10 9.95 12.76
C LEU A 462 3.91 9.40 13.55
N GLN A 463 3.76 9.82 14.81
CA GLN A 463 2.64 9.46 15.71
C GLN A 463 2.55 7.94 15.99
N TRP A 464 3.69 7.30 16.28
CA TRP A 464 3.74 5.88 16.69
C TRP A 464 3.45 5.69 18.19
N ASP A 465 2.61 4.70 18.53
CA ASP A 465 2.22 4.43 19.92
C ASP A 465 3.41 4.13 20.83
N THR A 466 4.37 3.34 20.35
CA THR A 466 5.62 3.01 21.05
C THR A 466 6.84 3.41 20.22
N THR A 467 7.98 3.69 20.87
CA THR A 467 9.25 3.84 20.16
C THR A 467 9.64 2.49 19.54
N PRO A 468 9.91 2.40 18.23
CA PRO A 468 10.36 1.16 17.60
C PRO A 468 11.83 0.89 17.91
N THR A 469 12.24 -0.36 17.69
CA THR A 469 13.61 -0.86 17.90
C THR A 469 14.40 -0.89 16.60
N ALA A 470 13.70 -1.04 15.47
CA ALA A 470 14.22 -0.95 14.11
C ALA A 470 13.32 -0.08 13.25
N ILE A 471 13.91 0.59 12.26
CA ILE A 471 13.20 1.26 11.17
C ILE A 471 13.78 0.82 9.84
N GLN A 472 12.94 0.70 8.81
CA GLN A 472 13.38 0.57 7.43
C GLN A 472 13.38 1.95 6.78
N CYS A 473 14.52 2.37 6.23
CA CYS A 473 14.67 3.72 5.71
C CYS A 473 15.65 3.83 4.53
N ARG A 474 15.70 5.02 3.92
CA ARG A 474 16.73 5.44 2.96
C ARG A 474 17.33 6.77 3.44
N ILE A 475 18.66 6.90 3.53
CA ILE A 475 19.37 8.14 3.91
C ILE A 475 20.77 8.15 3.31
N ALA A 476 21.27 9.31 2.86
CA ALA A 476 22.65 9.52 2.37
C ALA A 476 23.18 8.52 1.33
N GLY A 477 22.28 7.89 0.54
CA GLY A 477 22.62 6.88 -0.47
C GLY A 477 22.55 5.44 0.01
N ALA A 478 22.29 5.24 1.31
CA ALA A 478 22.07 3.95 1.91
C ALA A 478 20.62 3.44 1.77
N LYS A 479 20.48 2.12 1.66
CA LYS A 479 19.24 1.34 1.88
C LYS A 479 19.50 0.37 3.02
N GLY A 480 18.54 0.24 3.93
CA GLY A 480 18.54 -0.85 4.89
C GLY A 480 17.65 -0.65 6.10
N LEU A 481 17.88 -1.50 7.11
CA LEU A 481 17.40 -1.30 8.47
C LEU A 481 18.38 -0.42 9.26
N LEU A 482 17.84 0.39 10.17
CA LEU A 482 18.60 0.98 11.27
C LEU A 482 17.98 0.51 12.59
N ILE A 483 18.78 -0.11 13.45
CA ILE A 483 18.34 -0.63 14.76
C ILE A 483 18.91 0.19 15.91
N LEU A 484 18.30 0.10 17.09
CA LEU A 484 18.77 0.78 18.30
C LEU A 484 20.27 0.49 18.53
N HIS A 485 21.09 1.54 18.65
CA HIS A 485 22.53 1.40 18.88
C HIS A 485 22.84 0.52 20.11
N PRO A 486 23.83 -0.38 20.08
CA PRO A 486 24.12 -1.27 21.22
C PRO A 486 24.73 -0.54 22.41
N ASP A 487 25.71 0.35 22.19
CA ASP A 487 26.29 1.13 23.29
C ASP A 487 25.23 2.03 23.94
N SER A 488 25.18 2.00 25.27
CA SER A 488 24.29 2.85 26.05
C SER A 488 24.77 4.31 26.12
N SER A 489 26.06 4.60 25.88
CA SER A 489 26.58 5.98 25.88
C SER A 489 25.96 6.84 24.77
N GLU A 490 25.95 6.34 23.53
CA GLU A 490 25.31 7.00 22.37
C GLU A 490 23.79 7.10 22.50
N ASN A 491 23.16 6.24 23.30
CA ASN A 491 21.73 6.29 23.63
C ASN A 491 21.39 7.24 24.79
N CYS A 492 22.41 7.78 25.47
CA CYS A 492 22.31 8.88 26.42
C CYS A 492 22.66 10.24 25.78
N SER A 493 23.03 10.28 24.50
CA SER A 493 23.25 11.51 23.73
C SER A 493 21.92 12.15 23.31
N ASP A 494 21.80 13.46 23.50
CA ASP A 494 20.66 14.26 23.01
C ASP A 494 20.78 14.64 21.52
N VAL A 495 21.88 14.28 20.85
CA VAL A 495 22.11 14.55 19.42
C VAL A 495 21.65 13.37 18.56
N PRO A 496 20.68 13.56 17.63
CA PRO A 496 20.27 12.51 16.68
C PRO A 496 21.43 12.06 15.78
N ARG A 497 21.69 10.74 15.75
CA ARG A 497 22.78 10.12 14.99
C ARG A 497 22.35 8.83 14.32
N VAL A 498 23.01 8.52 13.19
CA VAL A 498 22.91 7.23 12.49
C VAL A 498 24.31 6.70 12.15
N TRP A 499 24.44 5.38 12.09
CA TRP A 499 25.67 4.67 11.74
C TRP A 499 25.39 3.73 10.57
N LEU A 500 26.07 3.94 9.45
CA LEU A 500 25.87 3.22 8.20
C LEU A 500 27.03 2.26 7.93
N ARG A 501 26.74 1.06 7.42
CA ARG A 501 27.75 0.10 6.91
C ARG A 501 27.97 0.31 5.41
N GLU A 502 29.17 0.02 4.90
CA GLU A 502 29.47 0.10 3.45
C GLU A 502 28.49 -0.73 2.62
N SER A 503 28.11 -1.93 3.07
CA SER A 503 27.11 -2.77 2.39
C SER A 503 25.74 -2.11 2.24
N GLN A 504 25.35 -1.19 3.14
CA GLN A 504 24.13 -0.41 3.02
C GLN A 504 24.23 0.69 1.94
N ILE A 505 25.43 1.21 1.65
CA ILE A 505 25.66 2.36 0.74
C ILE A 505 25.50 1.92 -0.71
N LYS A 506 24.26 1.91 -1.20
CA LYS A 506 23.93 1.46 -2.56
C LYS A 506 24.25 2.55 -3.63
N VAL A 507 24.40 3.82 -3.22
CA VAL A 507 24.83 4.98 -4.04
C VAL A 507 25.90 5.78 -3.30
N LYS A 508 27.01 6.12 -3.97
CA LYS A 508 28.05 7.01 -3.44
C LYS A 508 27.93 8.43 -4.00
N TYR A 509 28.13 9.43 -3.14
CA TYR A 509 28.12 10.86 -3.48
C TYR A 509 29.50 11.51 -3.25
N PRO A 510 29.87 12.54 -4.03
CA PRO A 510 31.12 13.28 -3.80
C PRO A 510 31.21 13.86 -2.38
N GLU A 511 32.38 13.72 -1.75
CA GLU A 511 32.67 14.30 -0.43
C GLU A 511 32.55 15.83 -0.44
N THR A 512 33.10 16.46 -1.47
CA THR A 512 33.09 17.92 -1.68
C THR A 512 31.72 18.51 -2.01
N ARG A 513 30.74 17.70 -2.42
CA ARG A 513 29.39 18.19 -2.76
C ARG A 513 28.62 18.47 -1.48
N LYS A 514 28.06 19.68 -1.36
CA LYS A 514 27.05 19.99 -0.35
C LYS A 514 25.76 19.23 -0.71
N LEU A 515 25.40 18.24 0.09
CA LEU A 515 24.17 17.48 -0.06
C LEU A 515 22.94 18.35 0.25
N SER A 516 21.84 18.13 -0.46
CA SER A 516 20.55 18.80 -0.19
C SER A 516 19.84 18.18 1.02
N PRO A 517 18.84 18.86 1.64
CA PRO A 517 18.07 18.28 2.75
C PRO A 517 17.49 16.89 2.41
N GLY A 518 16.93 16.70 1.22
CA GLY A 518 16.38 15.41 0.77
C GLY A 518 17.39 14.25 0.61
N HIS A 519 18.69 14.49 0.79
CA HIS A 519 19.71 13.43 0.96
C HIS A 519 19.97 13.08 2.43
N LEU A 520 19.75 14.04 3.34
CA LEU A 520 20.11 14.02 4.75
C LEU A 520 18.90 13.71 5.66
N THR A 521 17.68 13.81 5.12
CA THR A 521 16.45 13.31 5.73
C THR A 521 16.47 11.78 5.82
N ILE A 522 16.06 11.22 6.96
CA ILE A 522 15.69 9.81 7.07
C ILE A 522 14.35 9.63 6.36
N ASP A 523 14.37 9.10 5.14
CA ASP A 523 13.13 8.71 4.45
C ASP A 523 12.64 7.39 5.03
N VAL A 524 11.62 7.44 5.90
CA VAL A 524 11.08 6.28 6.61
C VAL A 524 10.08 5.55 5.71
N LEU A 525 10.30 4.24 5.53
CA LEU A 525 9.37 3.34 4.85
C LEU A 525 8.42 2.70 5.87
N ARG A 526 8.98 2.09 6.93
CA ARG A 526 8.26 1.36 7.99
C ARG A 526 9.02 1.37 9.33
N SER A 527 8.33 0.99 10.39
CA SER A 527 8.86 0.71 11.73
C SER A 527 8.70 -0.78 12.12
N SER A 528 9.52 -1.22 13.09
CA SER A 528 9.51 -2.58 13.63
C SER A 528 8.14 -2.94 14.22
N HIS A 529 7.53 -3.99 13.66
CA HIS A 529 6.31 -4.60 14.15
C HIS A 529 6.39 -6.10 13.90
N MET A 530 5.63 -6.87 14.67
CA MET A 530 5.67 -8.33 14.60
C MET A 530 4.25 -8.88 14.73
N ARG A 531 3.84 -9.68 13.73
CA ARG A 531 2.50 -10.26 13.64
C ARG A 531 2.48 -11.66 14.24
N SER A 532 1.48 -11.95 15.06
CA SER A 532 1.20 -13.26 15.67
C SER A 532 -0.31 -13.48 15.58
N PRO A 533 -0.82 -14.62 15.06
CA PRO A 533 -0.10 -15.70 14.38
C PRO A 533 0.44 -15.34 12.98
N SER A 534 1.23 -16.25 12.38
CA SER A 534 1.59 -16.24 10.96
C SER A 534 0.70 -17.18 10.12
N ARG A 535 0.78 -17.06 8.79
CA ARG A 535 0.20 -18.00 7.83
C ARG A 535 1.32 -18.61 7.00
N LEU A 536 1.20 -19.89 6.64
CA LEU A 536 2.14 -20.56 5.74
C LEU A 536 1.61 -20.48 4.30
N ALA A 537 2.42 -19.94 3.38
CA ALA A 537 2.14 -20.07 1.95
C ALA A 537 2.44 -21.51 1.47
N ALA A 538 1.89 -21.89 0.31
CA ALA A 538 2.04 -23.24 -0.26
C ALA A 538 3.51 -23.70 -0.38
N GLU A 539 4.44 -22.79 -0.70
CA GLU A 539 5.88 -23.10 -0.80
C GLU A 539 6.46 -23.59 0.54
N THR A 540 6.11 -22.92 1.65
CA THR A 540 6.57 -23.28 3.00
C THR A 540 5.94 -24.59 3.47
N ILE A 541 4.67 -24.83 3.15
CA ILE A 541 3.97 -26.09 3.45
C ILE A 541 4.68 -27.25 2.74
N VAL A 542 5.07 -27.07 1.47
CA VAL A 542 5.83 -28.06 0.69
C VAL A 542 7.22 -28.28 1.29
N ASN A 543 7.95 -27.22 1.65
CA ASN A 543 9.25 -27.35 2.31
C ASN A 543 9.15 -28.16 3.61
N PHE A 544 8.23 -27.77 4.50
CA PHE A 544 8.06 -28.44 5.79
C PHE A 544 7.68 -29.91 5.63
N ALA A 545 6.81 -30.25 4.67
CA ALA A 545 6.38 -31.62 4.41
C ALA A 545 7.51 -32.50 3.83
N GLU A 546 8.24 -32.02 2.82
CA GLU A 546 9.38 -32.75 2.23
C GLU A 546 10.56 -32.87 3.25
N ASN A 547 10.68 -31.94 4.20
CA ASN A 547 11.58 -32.02 5.37
C ASN A 547 10.99 -32.81 6.57
N GLY A 548 9.88 -33.52 6.40
CA GLY A 548 9.41 -34.59 7.29
C GLY A 548 8.15 -34.31 8.12
N VAL A 549 7.49 -33.14 7.98
CA VAL A 549 6.25 -32.83 8.71
C VAL A 549 5.06 -33.59 8.09
N PRO A 550 4.29 -34.40 8.86
CA PRO A 550 3.19 -35.19 8.31
C PRO A 550 2.08 -34.34 7.68
N HIS A 551 1.52 -34.79 6.55
CA HIS A 551 0.42 -34.10 5.85
C HIS A 551 -0.79 -33.82 6.77
N SER A 552 -1.07 -34.72 7.72
CA SER A 552 -2.15 -34.56 8.70
C SER A 552 -2.04 -33.25 9.48
N VAL A 553 -0.83 -32.82 9.86
CA VAL A 553 -0.64 -31.58 10.65
C VAL A 553 -1.20 -30.36 9.91
N PHE A 554 -0.95 -30.26 8.60
CA PHE A 554 -1.50 -29.18 7.77
C PHE A 554 -3.00 -29.35 7.50
N ILE A 555 -3.45 -30.58 7.28
CA ILE A 555 -4.86 -30.90 7.06
C ILE A 555 -5.70 -30.57 8.30
N ASP A 556 -5.18 -30.81 9.50
CA ASP A 556 -5.89 -30.58 10.76
C ASP A 556 -5.88 -29.10 11.14
N LEU A 557 -4.74 -28.39 11.02
CA LEU A 557 -4.69 -26.92 11.12
C LEU A 557 -5.62 -26.21 10.12
N MET A 558 -5.76 -26.76 8.90
CA MET A 558 -6.69 -26.26 7.88
C MET A 558 -8.15 -26.46 8.30
N LYS A 559 -8.52 -27.61 8.88
CA LYS A 559 -9.86 -27.83 9.43
C LYS A 559 -10.14 -26.89 10.60
N GLU A 560 -9.24 -26.85 11.59
CA GLU A 560 -9.37 -26.02 12.80
C GLU A 560 -9.53 -24.53 12.45
N GLY A 561 -8.75 -24.03 11.49
CA GLY A 561 -8.89 -22.66 10.98
C GLY A 561 -10.23 -22.40 10.29
N LEU A 562 -10.74 -23.34 9.48
CA LEU A 562 -12.04 -23.20 8.83
C LEU A 562 -13.21 -23.34 9.83
N ASP A 563 -13.07 -24.21 10.83
CA ASP A 563 -14.02 -24.40 11.93
C ASP A 563 -14.14 -23.12 12.74
N ALA A 564 -13.02 -22.56 13.20
CA ALA A 564 -12.99 -21.30 13.96
C ALA A 564 -13.61 -20.12 13.19
N ILE A 565 -13.40 -20.03 11.87
CA ILE A 565 -14.00 -18.99 11.02
C ILE A 565 -15.53 -19.18 10.92
N VAL A 566 -15.99 -20.41 10.64
CA VAL A 566 -17.43 -20.66 10.42
C VAL A 566 -18.20 -20.58 11.73
N ASP A 567 -17.70 -21.23 12.77
CA ASP A 567 -18.41 -21.36 14.04
C ASP A 567 -18.39 -20.01 14.79
N GLY A 568 -17.29 -19.24 14.71
CA GLY A 568 -17.20 -17.87 15.22
C GLY A 568 -18.00 -16.80 14.45
N LEU A 569 -18.62 -17.16 13.31
CA LEU A 569 -19.58 -16.35 12.55
C LEU A 569 -21.02 -16.92 12.63
N LEU A 570 -21.21 -18.09 13.24
CA LEU A 570 -22.51 -18.72 13.53
C LEU A 570 -22.89 -18.68 15.02
N ASP A 571 -21.98 -18.26 15.92
CA ASP A 571 -22.29 -17.95 17.33
C ASP A 571 -23.24 -16.74 17.44
N TRP A 572 -24.53 -17.02 17.56
CA TRP A 572 -25.60 -16.02 17.69
C TRP A 572 -26.43 -16.19 18.98
N ASP A 573 -25.98 -17.04 19.92
CA ASP A 573 -26.73 -17.41 21.13
C ASP A 573 -26.03 -16.96 22.41
N GLY A 574 -26.79 -16.40 23.35
CA GLY A 574 -26.27 -15.84 24.60
C GLY A 574 -26.23 -14.31 24.63
N PRO A 575 -25.88 -13.70 25.78
CA PRO A 575 -25.99 -12.26 25.99
C PRO A 575 -25.09 -11.44 25.05
N ASP A 576 -23.85 -11.88 24.84
CA ASP A 576 -22.81 -11.10 24.15
C ASP A 576 -22.57 -11.51 22.69
N ALA A 577 -23.37 -12.44 22.17
CA ALA A 577 -23.16 -13.07 20.86
C ALA A 577 -23.11 -12.05 19.71
N MET A 578 -23.90 -10.97 19.77
CA MET A 578 -23.88 -9.93 18.73
C MET A 578 -22.60 -9.06 18.78
N TYR A 579 -21.98 -8.88 19.94
CA TYR A 579 -20.68 -8.21 20.07
C TYR A 579 -19.54 -9.09 19.52
N ARG A 580 -19.58 -10.39 19.85
CA ARG A 580 -18.68 -11.40 19.30
C ARG A 580 -18.77 -11.45 17.78
N LEU A 581 -19.99 -11.55 17.24
CA LEU A 581 -20.25 -11.57 15.80
C LEU A 581 -19.78 -10.29 15.10
N TRP A 582 -20.05 -9.09 15.67
CA TRP A 582 -19.55 -7.82 15.13
C TRP A 582 -18.02 -7.82 15.06
N HIS A 583 -17.34 -8.30 16.10
CA HIS A 583 -15.88 -8.39 16.14
C HIS A 583 -15.32 -9.44 15.16
N SER A 584 -15.94 -10.61 15.05
CA SER A 584 -15.57 -11.65 14.07
C SER A 584 -15.69 -11.13 12.63
N VAL A 585 -16.78 -10.42 12.30
CA VAL A 585 -16.98 -9.78 10.99
C VAL A 585 -15.96 -8.65 10.75
N ALA A 586 -15.70 -7.82 11.77
CA ALA A 586 -14.72 -6.73 11.69
C ALA A 586 -13.30 -7.23 11.42
N ARG A 587 -12.91 -8.36 12.03
CA ARG A 587 -11.65 -9.07 11.74
C ARG A 587 -11.66 -9.71 10.35
N ALA A 588 -12.71 -10.45 10.00
CA ALA A 588 -12.81 -11.14 8.70
C ALA A 588 -12.68 -10.18 7.50
N GLY A 589 -13.26 -8.98 7.57
CA GLY A 589 -13.14 -7.94 6.54
C GLY A 589 -11.90 -7.03 6.65
N ALA A 590 -11.05 -7.21 7.67
CA ALA A 590 -9.98 -6.28 8.06
C ALA A 590 -10.46 -4.82 8.14
N VAL A 591 -11.66 -4.61 8.70
CA VAL A 591 -12.44 -3.37 8.55
C VAL A 591 -11.78 -2.18 9.24
N VAL A 592 -11.22 -2.36 10.44
CA VAL A 592 -10.62 -1.28 11.22
C VAL A 592 -9.36 -0.74 10.55
N GLY A 593 -8.44 -1.61 10.14
CA GLY A 593 -7.25 -1.20 9.36
C GLY A 593 -7.65 -0.52 8.05
N SER A 594 -8.69 -1.03 7.37
CA SER A 594 -9.24 -0.41 6.17
C SER A 594 -9.78 1.01 6.42
N ARG A 595 -10.48 1.25 7.54
CA ARG A 595 -10.97 2.58 7.96
C ARG A 595 -9.80 3.55 8.21
N LEU A 596 -8.81 3.13 9.00
CA LEU A 596 -7.64 3.96 9.32
C LEU A 596 -6.76 4.25 8.09
N ALA A 597 -6.62 3.29 7.18
CA ALA A 597 -5.91 3.49 5.91
C ALA A 597 -6.66 4.46 4.97
N ARG A 598 -8.01 4.43 4.92
CA ARG A 598 -8.82 5.42 4.17
C ARG A 598 -8.59 6.86 4.69
N GLU A 599 -8.43 7.06 6.00
CA GLU A 599 -8.15 8.40 6.56
C GLU A 599 -6.68 8.84 6.45
N ALA A 600 -5.72 7.92 6.54
CA ALA A 600 -4.29 8.26 6.49
C ALA A 600 -3.69 8.34 5.06
N GLY A 601 -4.37 7.79 4.05
CA GLY A 601 -3.94 7.82 2.65
C GLY A 601 -2.50 7.31 2.47
N GLY A 602 -1.68 8.10 1.77
CA GLY A 602 -0.27 7.78 1.50
C GLY A 602 0.65 7.62 2.72
N GLU A 603 0.19 7.90 3.94
CA GLU A 603 0.92 7.67 5.19
C GLU A 603 0.53 6.36 5.91
N ALA A 604 -0.46 5.62 5.41
CA ALA A 604 -0.94 4.40 6.08
C ALA A 604 0.16 3.33 6.28
N ARG A 605 1.13 3.20 5.35
CA ARG A 605 2.27 2.26 5.45
C ARG A 605 3.28 2.68 6.53
N SER A 606 3.62 3.97 6.60
CA SER A 606 4.60 4.47 7.59
C SER A 606 4.01 4.63 8.99
N ARG A 607 2.68 4.80 9.12
CA ARG A 607 1.95 4.79 10.41
C ARG A 607 1.56 3.39 10.90
N GLY A 608 1.70 2.34 10.08
CA GLY A 608 1.33 0.96 10.42
C GLY A 608 -0.14 0.58 10.21
N PHE A 609 -0.99 1.50 9.73
CA PHE A 609 -2.43 1.24 9.49
C PHE A 609 -2.72 0.38 8.25
N ALA A 610 -1.77 0.27 7.32
CA ALA A 610 -1.96 -0.43 6.04
C ALA A 610 -1.78 -1.97 6.11
N ILE A 611 -1.42 -2.53 7.27
CA ILE A 611 -1.12 -3.96 7.42
C ILE A 611 -2.39 -4.79 7.21
N LYS A 612 -2.41 -5.66 6.20
CA LYS A 612 -3.39 -6.72 6.02
C LYS A 612 -2.83 -8.04 6.53
N ASP A 613 -3.71 -8.97 6.91
CA ASP A 613 -3.30 -10.34 7.25
C ASP A 613 -2.76 -11.15 6.04
N ASP A 614 -2.94 -10.63 4.82
CA ASP A 614 -2.48 -11.25 3.57
C ASP A 614 -1.10 -10.73 3.09
N ASP A 615 -0.49 -9.76 3.79
CA ASP A 615 0.79 -9.11 3.40
C ASP A 615 2.05 -10.01 3.60
N ILE A 616 1.93 -11.31 3.39
CA ILE A 616 3.05 -12.28 3.34
C ILE A 616 3.48 -12.56 1.90
N GLU A 617 2.55 -12.54 0.93
CA GLU A 617 2.80 -13.01 -0.44
C GLU A 617 3.16 -11.90 -1.45
N ASP A 618 2.77 -10.64 -1.20
CA ASP A 618 2.88 -9.51 -2.16
C ASP A 618 3.78 -8.34 -1.70
N ASP A 619 4.45 -8.40 -0.54
CA ASP A 619 5.17 -7.25 0.06
C ASP A 619 6.59 -7.02 -0.48
N ASP A 620 6.71 -6.89 -1.81
CA ASP A 620 7.97 -6.61 -2.50
C ASP A 620 8.60 -5.28 -2.00
N GLU A 621 9.91 -5.33 -1.72
CA GLU A 621 10.71 -4.31 -1.00
C GLU A 621 10.63 -2.86 -1.54
N ASP A 622 10.37 -2.72 -2.84
CA ASP A 622 10.20 -1.45 -3.54
C ASP A 622 8.91 -1.49 -4.40
N ASP A 623 7.81 -2.04 -3.86
CA ASP A 623 6.54 -2.06 -4.61
C ASP A 623 5.98 -0.65 -4.85
N LEU A 624 5.89 -0.32 -6.14
CA LEU A 624 5.29 0.90 -6.65
C LEU A 624 3.84 0.66 -7.11
N ASN A 625 3.33 -0.57 -7.16
CA ASN A 625 1.94 -0.88 -7.50
C ASN A 625 0.95 -0.64 -6.37
N ALA A 626 1.40 -0.49 -5.12
CA ALA A 626 0.60 0.02 -4.01
C ALA A 626 -0.11 1.34 -4.35
N VAL A 627 0.46 2.17 -5.24
CA VAL A 627 -0.18 3.40 -5.77
C VAL A 627 -1.47 3.11 -6.58
N ILE A 628 -1.63 1.90 -7.12
CA ILE A 628 -2.74 1.50 -8.00
C ILE A 628 -3.66 0.44 -7.33
N GLU A 629 -3.14 -0.31 -6.35
CA GLU A 629 -3.87 -1.41 -5.70
C GLU A 629 -4.07 -1.20 -4.17
N ILE A 630 -3.45 -0.16 -3.59
CA ILE A 630 -3.61 0.29 -2.20
C ILE A 630 -3.59 1.84 -2.14
N PRO A 631 -4.45 2.49 -2.92
CA PRO A 631 -5.68 2.97 -2.27
C PRO A 631 -6.89 2.16 -2.72
N ARG A 632 -7.62 1.57 -1.77
CA ARG A 632 -8.97 1.06 -2.04
C ARG A 632 -9.82 2.23 -2.57
N SER A 633 -10.37 2.08 -3.78
CA SER A 633 -10.97 3.15 -4.60
C SER A 633 -12.04 4.00 -3.88
N ILE A 634 -12.48 5.08 -4.54
CA ILE A 634 -13.76 5.79 -4.31
C ILE A 634 -14.89 4.82 -3.88
N ALA A 635 -14.93 3.65 -4.53
CA ALA A 635 -15.77 2.49 -4.25
C ALA A 635 -15.68 1.85 -2.85
N TRP A 636 -15.02 2.49 -1.87
CA TRP A 636 -14.91 2.00 -0.50
C TRP A 636 -15.35 3.01 0.56
N TRP A 637 -15.77 4.23 0.21
CA TRP A 637 -16.52 5.09 1.14
C TRP A 637 -17.99 4.67 1.19
N GLY A 638 -18.61 4.72 2.37
CA GLY A 638 -20.04 4.50 2.52
C GLY A 638 -20.86 5.59 1.84
N ASP A 639 -22.11 5.29 1.49
CA ASP A 639 -23.03 6.30 0.96
C ASP A 639 -23.51 7.24 2.09
N GLU A 640 -23.10 8.51 2.03
CA GLU A 640 -23.51 9.54 2.99
C GLU A 640 -25.04 9.77 2.99
N VAL A 641 -25.77 9.38 1.93
CA VAL A 641 -27.20 9.63 1.76
C VAL A 641 -28.07 8.54 2.41
N SER A 642 -27.92 7.27 1.99
CA SER A 642 -28.61 6.14 2.62
C SER A 642 -27.99 5.73 3.96
N GLY A 643 -26.71 6.02 4.17
CA GLY A 643 -25.89 5.44 5.24
C GLY A 643 -25.41 4.02 4.96
N CYS A 644 -25.65 3.46 3.78
CA CYS A 644 -25.26 2.08 3.43
C CYS A 644 -23.74 2.00 3.18
N PRO A 645 -22.99 1.10 3.88
CA PRO A 645 -21.57 0.92 3.64
C PRO A 645 -21.24 0.32 2.27
N SER A 646 -19.98 0.50 1.88
CA SER A 646 -19.41 0.02 0.61
C SER A 646 -19.11 -1.48 0.58
N SER A 647 -18.66 -2.01 1.73
CA SER A 647 -18.27 -3.41 1.93
C SER A 647 -19.40 -4.21 2.58
N LEU A 648 -19.43 -5.51 2.31
CA LEU A 648 -20.46 -6.40 2.84
C LEU A 648 -20.34 -6.56 4.35
N GLU A 649 -19.10 -6.56 4.83
CA GLU A 649 -18.68 -6.70 6.21
C GLU A 649 -19.02 -5.44 7.02
N GLU A 650 -18.72 -4.23 6.52
CA GLU A 650 -19.18 -2.99 7.17
C GLU A 650 -20.72 -2.90 7.14
N THR A 651 -21.38 -3.40 6.10
CA THR A 651 -22.85 -3.43 6.07
C THR A 651 -23.41 -4.34 7.16
N VAL A 652 -22.85 -5.55 7.33
CA VAL A 652 -23.24 -6.47 8.41
C VAL A 652 -22.98 -5.84 9.79
N MET A 653 -21.83 -5.20 10.00
CA MET A 653 -21.52 -4.48 11.24
C MET A 653 -22.54 -3.38 11.58
N VAL A 654 -22.89 -2.53 10.60
CA VAL A 654 -23.86 -1.43 10.82
C VAL A 654 -25.29 -1.96 11.09
N MET A 655 -25.65 -3.15 10.56
CA MET A 655 -26.91 -3.79 10.94
C MET A 655 -26.86 -4.31 12.38
N LEU A 656 -25.76 -4.94 12.79
CA LEU A 656 -25.57 -5.45 14.15
C LEU A 656 -25.55 -4.33 15.19
N ASP A 657 -24.79 -3.25 14.98
CA ASP A 657 -24.73 -2.12 15.93
C ASP A 657 -25.97 -1.20 15.89
N SER A 658 -26.82 -1.32 14.85
CA SER A 658 -28.20 -0.81 14.86
C SER A 658 -29.20 -1.69 15.63
N GLY A 659 -28.79 -2.87 16.11
CA GLY A 659 -29.65 -3.79 16.86
C GLY A 659 -30.49 -4.74 16.00
N PHE A 660 -30.09 -5.05 14.77
CA PHE A 660 -30.64 -6.18 14.02
C PHE A 660 -29.86 -7.45 14.32
N THR A 661 -30.56 -8.58 14.52
CA THR A 661 -29.94 -9.91 14.59
C THR A 661 -30.08 -10.62 13.24
N PRO A 662 -29.23 -11.63 12.94
CA PRO A 662 -29.45 -12.50 11.78
C PRO A 662 -30.83 -13.17 11.80
N ARG A 663 -31.33 -13.54 12.98
CA ARG A 663 -32.62 -14.22 13.17
C ARG A 663 -33.82 -13.35 12.79
N ASP A 664 -33.80 -12.09 13.19
CA ASP A 664 -34.92 -11.15 13.01
C ASP A 664 -34.88 -10.40 11.67
N CYS A 665 -33.72 -10.37 11.00
CA CYS A 665 -33.51 -9.58 9.79
C CYS A 665 -33.00 -10.46 8.62
N PRO A 666 -33.89 -10.91 7.71
CA PRO A 666 -33.51 -11.75 6.57
C PRO A 666 -32.49 -11.13 5.61
N VAL A 667 -32.37 -9.80 5.54
CA VAL A 667 -31.32 -9.12 4.75
C VAL A 667 -29.95 -9.17 5.47
N LEU A 668 -29.91 -9.10 6.80
CA LEU A 668 -28.69 -9.32 7.57
C LEU A 668 -28.25 -10.79 7.43
N ALA A 669 -29.17 -11.74 7.56
CA ALA A 669 -28.91 -13.16 7.31
C ALA A 669 -28.34 -13.41 5.89
N GLU A 670 -28.97 -12.84 4.86
CA GLU A 670 -28.50 -12.93 3.48
C GLU A 670 -27.09 -12.35 3.29
N LYS A 671 -26.83 -11.14 3.83
CA LYS A 671 -25.50 -10.50 3.74
C LYS A 671 -24.45 -11.30 4.51
N LEU A 672 -24.72 -11.73 5.75
CA LEU A 672 -23.82 -12.53 6.58
C LEU A 672 -23.53 -13.91 5.95
N ARG A 673 -24.53 -14.59 5.37
CA ARG A 673 -24.32 -15.85 4.64
C ARG A 673 -23.37 -15.66 3.46
N ASN A 674 -23.48 -14.54 2.75
CA ASN A 674 -22.61 -14.24 1.62
C ASN A 674 -21.18 -13.85 2.07
N VAL A 675 -20.98 -13.20 3.24
CA VAL A 675 -19.66 -13.07 3.88
C VAL A 675 -19.10 -14.45 4.20
N LEU A 676 -19.86 -15.30 4.91
CA LEU A 676 -19.47 -16.65 5.31
C LEU A 676 -19.02 -17.50 4.12
N LYS A 677 -19.82 -17.58 3.05
CA LYS A 677 -19.46 -18.34 1.85
C LYS A 677 -18.21 -17.78 1.17
N THR A 678 -18.10 -16.46 1.04
CA THR A 678 -16.92 -15.80 0.47
C THR A 678 -15.66 -16.09 1.29
N MET A 679 -15.74 -16.08 2.62
CA MET A 679 -14.64 -16.42 3.52
C MET A 679 -14.24 -17.90 3.42
N VAL A 680 -15.21 -18.81 3.43
CA VAL A 680 -15.01 -20.26 3.31
C VAL A 680 -14.35 -20.62 1.97
N ASP A 681 -14.83 -20.08 0.85
CA ASP A 681 -14.22 -20.30 -0.46
C ASP A 681 -12.82 -19.65 -0.56
N ASN A 682 -12.63 -18.42 -0.07
CA ASN A 682 -11.32 -17.75 -0.09
C ASN A 682 -10.25 -18.47 0.75
N PHE A 683 -10.63 -18.99 1.93
CA PHE A 683 -9.74 -19.74 2.82
C PHE A 683 -9.22 -21.01 2.13
N VAL A 684 -10.13 -21.74 1.48
CA VAL A 684 -9.86 -23.02 0.80
C VAL A 684 -9.13 -22.83 -0.53
N GLN A 685 -9.50 -21.83 -1.34
CA GLN A 685 -8.87 -21.58 -2.64
C GLN A 685 -7.43 -21.04 -2.52
N ARG A 686 -7.11 -20.33 -1.43
CA ARG A 686 -5.77 -19.78 -1.17
C ARG A 686 -4.96 -20.57 -0.12
N TYR A 687 -5.47 -21.69 0.37
CA TYR A 687 -4.82 -22.51 1.41
C TYR A 687 -4.34 -21.70 2.62
N LYS A 688 -5.20 -20.85 3.20
CA LYS A 688 -4.82 -19.89 4.27
C LYS A 688 -4.58 -20.57 5.64
N ILE A 689 -3.62 -21.49 5.72
CA ILE A 689 -3.28 -22.21 6.94
C ILE A 689 -2.56 -21.25 7.89
N GLU A 690 -3.30 -20.79 8.91
CA GLU A 690 -2.81 -19.99 10.03
C GLU A 690 -2.25 -20.94 11.10
N VAL A 691 -1.10 -20.61 11.69
CA VAL A 691 -0.42 -21.45 12.69
C VAL A 691 -0.43 -20.73 14.03
N PRO A 692 -1.13 -21.22 15.07
CA PRO A 692 -1.28 -20.48 16.32
C PRO A 692 0.04 -20.11 17.02
N MET A 693 1.01 -21.04 17.03
CA MET A 693 2.34 -20.86 17.61
C MET A 693 3.36 -20.45 16.54
N SER A 694 3.18 -19.25 15.98
CA SER A 694 4.09 -18.66 14.99
C SER A 694 4.02 -17.12 14.95
N CYS A 695 5.03 -16.48 14.37
CA CYS A 695 5.02 -15.04 14.12
C CYS A 695 5.77 -14.64 12.84
N VAL A 696 5.60 -13.40 12.39
CA VAL A 696 6.37 -12.78 11.31
C VAL A 696 6.97 -11.46 11.80
N GLY A 697 8.28 -11.29 11.64
CA GLY A 697 9.00 -10.07 12.02
C GLY A 697 10.26 -9.88 11.17
N TRP A 698 10.87 -8.69 11.22
CA TRP A 698 12.15 -8.43 10.55
C TRP A 698 13.27 -9.23 11.19
N ILE A 699 14.16 -9.80 10.36
CA ILE A 699 15.43 -10.34 10.83
C ILE A 699 16.45 -9.21 10.99
N VAL A 700 17.22 -9.25 12.07
CA VAL A 700 18.30 -8.30 12.37
C VAL A 700 19.53 -9.05 12.87
N PRO A 701 20.76 -8.59 12.59
CA PRO A 701 21.96 -9.21 13.13
C PRO A 701 22.10 -8.86 14.61
N ASP A 702 22.60 -9.80 15.41
CA ASP A 702 22.97 -9.62 16.81
C ASP A 702 23.98 -8.47 16.99
N PRO A 703 23.60 -7.34 17.62
CA PRO A 703 24.47 -6.20 17.84
C PRO A 703 25.34 -6.34 19.10
N SER A 704 25.34 -7.51 19.74
CA SER A 704 26.13 -7.87 20.92
C SER A 704 27.09 -9.05 20.70
N GLY A 705 26.84 -9.87 19.67
CA GLY A 705 27.62 -11.09 19.37
C GLY A 705 27.47 -12.21 20.40
N THR A 706 26.36 -12.26 21.16
CA THR A 706 26.13 -13.19 22.28
C THR A 706 25.32 -14.45 21.93
N LEU A 707 24.65 -14.47 20.77
CA LEU A 707 23.99 -15.66 20.23
C LEU A 707 25.00 -16.60 19.55
N ALA A 708 24.99 -17.88 19.91
CA ALA A 708 25.71 -18.92 19.19
C ALA A 708 25.16 -19.11 17.75
N PRO A 709 25.88 -19.76 16.81
CA PRO A 709 25.49 -19.82 15.40
C PRO A 709 24.12 -20.46 15.11
N ASP A 710 23.61 -21.30 16.01
CA ASP A 710 22.30 -21.96 15.97
C ASP A 710 21.27 -21.35 16.95
N GLU A 711 21.60 -20.23 17.60
CA GLU A 711 20.71 -19.48 18.50
C GLU A 711 20.12 -18.24 17.83
N VAL A 712 18.86 -17.95 18.16
CA VAL A 712 18.13 -16.72 17.79
C VAL A 712 17.37 -16.18 19.01
N GLN A 713 17.03 -14.90 19.01
CA GLN A 713 16.12 -14.32 20.01
C GLN A 713 14.90 -13.70 19.34
N ILE A 714 13.71 -14.00 19.88
CA ILE A 714 12.44 -13.45 19.42
C ILE A 714 11.70 -12.86 20.62
N LEU A 715 11.59 -11.53 20.67
CA LEU A 715 10.90 -10.79 21.72
C LEU A 715 9.84 -9.86 21.13
N SER A 716 8.71 -9.72 21.82
CA SER A 716 7.73 -8.67 21.58
C SER A 716 7.67 -7.67 22.75
N LYS A 717 7.08 -6.50 22.49
CA LYS A 717 6.68 -5.55 23.54
C LYS A 717 5.50 -6.06 24.36
N ASP A 718 4.57 -6.74 23.70
CA ASP A 718 3.30 -7.21 24.27
C ASP A 718 3.33 -8.73 24.42
N SER A 719 2.69 -9.27 25.47
CA SER A 719 2.42 -10.70 25.54
C SER A 719 1.37 -11.06 24.48
N LYS A 720 1.80 -11.76 23.42
CA LYS A 720 0.96 -12.13 22.25
C LYS A 720 1.42 -13.40 21.54
N PHE A 721 2.38 -14.13 22.11
CA PHE A 721 2.82 -15.43 21.63
C PHE A 721 2.10 -16.51 22.43
N LEU A 722 1.36 -17.37 21.74
CA LEU A 722 0.76 -18.54 22.39
C LEU A 722 1.86 -19.52 22.79
N CYS A 723 1.82 -19.99 24.03
CA CYS A 723 2.68 -21.06 24.54
C CYS A 723 1.99 -22.43 24.39
N PRO A 724 2.74 -23.55 24.39
CA PRO A 724 2.17 -24.90 24.30
C PRO A 724 1.22 -25.29 25.45
N ASP A 725 1.25 -24.57 26.57
CA ASP A 725 0.35 -24.72 27.72
C ASP A 725 -0.92 -23.85 27.62
N GLY A 726 -1.07 -23.06 26.56
CA GLY A 726 -2.17 -22.12 26.34
C GLY A 726 -1.99 -20.74 26.95
N THR A 727 -0.85 -20.44 27.60
CA THR A 727 -0.55 -19.09 28.13
C THR A 727 -0.08 -18.12 27.04
N GLU A 728 -0.08 -16.82 27.33
CA GLU A 728 0.47 -15.78 26.45
C GLU A 728 1.80 -15.24 26.97
N SER A 729 2.83 -15.28 26.12
CA SER A 729 4.20 -14.82 26.38
C SER A 729 4.59 -13.66 25.47
N ASN A 730 5.61 -12.89 25.87
CA ASN A 730 6.30 -11.91 25.03
C ASN A 730 7.65 -12.43 24.49
N VAL A 731 8.05 -13.65 24.84
CA VAL A 731 9.30 -14.33 24.40
C VAL A 731 9.00 -15.72 23.84
N VAL A 732 9.70 -16.11 22.76
CA VAL A 732 9.74 -17.49 22.25
C VAL A 732 11.00 -18.18 22.78
N LEU A 733 10.87 -19.42 23.24
CA LEU A 733 11.98 -20.23 23.79
C LEU A 733 11.91 -21.66 23.27
N GLY A 734 13.07 -22.30 23.10
CA GLY A 734 13.18 -23.69 22.64
C GLY A 734 13.32 -23.81 21.11
N ASP A 735 13.04 -24.98 20.56
CA ASP A 735 13.16 -25.24 19.12
C ASP A 735 12.18 -24.35 18.32
N VAL A 736 12.67 -23.70 17.27
CA VAL A 736 11.87 -22.87 16.35
C VAL A 736 12.32 -23.10 14.89
N LEU A 737 11.39 -23.09 13.95
CA LEU A 737 11.70 -23.03 12.51
C LEU A 737 11.70 -21.57 12.05
N LEU A 738 12.74 -21.15 11.34
CA LEU A 738 12.79 -19.88 10.60
C LEU A 738 12.81 -20.13 9.09
N THR A 739 12.03 -19.36 8.34
CA THR A 739 11.96 -19.42 6.87
C THR A 739 11.66 -18.04 6.29
N ARG A 740 12.06 -17.82 5.03
CA ARG A 740 11.74 -16.62 4.24
C ARG A 740 10.98 -17.00 2.96
N HIS A 741 10.38 -16.01 2.29
CA HIS A 741 9.82 -16.17 0.95
C HIS A 741 10.72 -15.49 -0.11
N PRO A 742 10.82 -16.03 -1.34
CA PRO A 742 10.26 -17.31 -1.80
C PRO A 742 11.01 -18.51 -1.18
N CYS A 743 10.33 -19.65 -0.98
CA CYS A 743 10.89 -20.83 -0.30
C CYS A 743 11.02 -21.98 -1.31
N LYS A 744 12.19 -22.14 -1.93
CA LYS A 744 12.38 -23.01 -3.10
C LYS A 744 13.35 -24.17 -2.88
N LEU A 745 14.35 -24.04 -2.01
CA LEU A 745 15.31 -25.09 -1.69
C LEU A 745 14.94 -25.82 -0.38
N PRO A 746 15.28 -27.11 -0.24
CA PRO A 746 15.14 -27.84 1.02
C PRO A 746 15.71 -27.14 2.25
N THR A 747 16.79 -26.37 2.07
CA THR A 747 17.48 -25.63 3.14
C THR A 747 16.89 -24.26 3.48
N ASP A 748 15.90 -23.75 2.74
CA ASP A 748 15.36 -22.38 2.95
C ASP A 748 14.58 -22.20 4.27
N THR A 749 14.27 -23.31 4.94
CA THR A 749 13.85 -23.36 6.35
C THR A 749 14.98 -23.92 7.21
N GLN A 750 15.28 -23.23 8.31
CA GLN A 750 16.25 -23.65 9.32
C GLN A 750 15.56 -23.85 10.68
N LYS A 751 15.69 -25.06 11.23
CA LYS A 751 15.41 -25.35 12.64
C LYS A 751 16.59 -24.89 13.49
N VAL A 752 16.32 -23.99 14.43
CA VAL A 752 17.27 -23.33 15.33
C VAL A 752 16.67 -23.23 16.74
N LYS A 753 17.43 -22.67 17.69
CA LYS A 753 17.02 -22.54 19.09
C LYS A 753 16.72 -21.09 19.46
N ALA A 754 15.46 -20.82 19.82
CA ALA A 754 15.06 -19.56 20.43
C ALA A 754 15.54 -19.50 21.90
N VAL A 755 16.25 -18.42 22.25
CA VAL A 755 16.82 -18.17 23.57
C VAL A 755 16.66 -16.69 23.95
N GLU A 756 16.73 -16.39 25.25
CA GLU A 756 16.78 -15.01 25.76
C GLU A 756 18.21 -14.65 26.21
N LYS A 757 18.75 -13.53 25.75
CA LYS A 757 20.02 -12.96 26.22
C LYS A 757 19.74 -11.61 26.91
N PRO A 758 20.16 -11.37 28.17
CA PRO A 758 19.91 -10.11 28.89
C PRO A 758 20.34 -8.85 28.12
N GLU A 759 21.42 -8.94 27.36
CA GLU A 759 22.01 -7.91 26.51
C GLU A 759 21.05 -7.46 25.39
N LEU A 760 20.24 -8.39 24.90
CA LEU A 760 19.36 -8.22 23.74
C LEU A 760 17.92 -7.88 24.11
N ARG A 761 17.58 -7.73 25.40
CA ARG A 761 16.21 -7.40 25.89
C ARG A 761 15.60 -6.12 25.32
N ARG A 762 16.40 -5.24 24.73
CA ARG A 762 15.95 -3.98 24.10
C ARG A 762 15.48 -4.15 22.65
N TYR A 763 15.68 -5.32 22.03
CA TYR A 763 15.36 -5.61 20.63
C TYR A 763 14.06 -6.41 20.53
N THR A 764 12.94 -5.75 20.85
CA THR A 764 11.57 -6.25 20.70
C THR A 764 10.98 -5.95 19.30
N ASP A 765 10.01 -6.77 18.86
CA ASP A 765 9.36 -6.73 17.55
C ASP A 765 10.31 -6.94 16.35
N VAL A 766 11.37 -7.71 16.58
CA VAL A 766 12.36 -8.20 15.60
C VAL A 766 12.83 -9.62 15.98
N ILE A 767 13.36 -10.35 15.01
CA ILE A 767 14.01 -11.65 15.16
C ILE A 767 15.53 -11.41 15.11
N VAL A 768 16.20 -11.50 16.25
CA VAL A 768 17.66 -11.30 16.33
C VAL A 768 18.37 -12.60 15.96
N CYS A 769 19.19 -12.55 14.91
CA CYS A 769 19.93 -13.67 14.35
C CYS A 769 21.41 -13.58 14.69
N SER A 770 22.07 -14.72 14.94
CA SER A 770 23.50 -14.73 15.27
C SER A 770 24.38 -14.13 14.17
N VAL A 771 25.42 -13.42 14.60
CA VAL A 771 26.55 -12.96 13.78
C VAL A 771 27.78 -13.87 13.90
N GLN A 772 27.67 -15.01 14.59
CA GLN A 772 28.71 -16.02 14.72
C GLN A 772 28.61 -17.10 13.62
N GLY A 773 29.71 -17.80 13.36
CA GLY A 773 29.79 -18.88 12.38
C GLY A 773 30.53 -18.50 11.10
N THR A 774 30.40 -19.33 10.05
CA THR A 774 31.15 -19.20 8.79
C THR A 774 30.31 -18.69 7.60
N ARG A 775 29.04 -18.38 7.83
CA ARG A 775 28.07 -17.87 6.85
C ARG A 775 26.98 -17.13 7.62
N ARG A 776 26.55 -15.96 7.12
CA ARG A 776 25.48 -15.16 7.75
C ARG A 776 24.17 -15.93 7.78
N PHE A 777 23.44 -15.88 8.89
CA PHE A 777 22.24 -16.70 9.07
C PHE A 777 21.17 -16.43 8.00
N ALA A 778 21.01 -15.17 7.59
CA ALA A 778 20.07 -14.77 6.53
C ALA A 778 20.29 -15.47 5.17
N ASP A 779 21.54 -15.85 4.81
CA ASP A 779 21.81 -16.57 3.55
C ASP A 779 21.20 -17.97 3.52
N LEU A 780 20.93 -18.58 4.68
CA LEU A 780 20.28 -19.88 4.79
C LEU A 780 18.76 -19.76 4.58
N LEU A 781 18.19 -18.57 4.76
CA LEU A 781 16.77 -18.29 4.55
C LEU A 781 16.55 -17.78 3.12
N ALA A 782 16.69 -18.68 2.13
CA ALA A 782 16.58 -18.36 0.72
C ALA A 782 17.52 -17.24 0.22
N GLY A 783 18.73 -17.12 0.77
CA GLY A 783 19.71 -16.11 0.35
C GLY A 783 19.36 -14.67 0.76
N GLY A 784 18.81 -14.47 1.95
CA GLY A 784 18.42 -13.15 2.47
C GLY A 784 19.57 -12.30 3.03
N ASP A 785 19.24 -11.07 3.41
CA ASP A 785 20.10 -10.13 4.13
C ASP A 785 19.35 -9.47 5.32
N TYR A 786 19.82 -8.33 5.83
CA TYR A 786 19.16 -7.57 6.90
C TYR A 786 18.80 -6.13 6.49
N ASP A 787 18.54 -5.88 5.20
CA ASP A 787 18.21 -4.55 4.64
C ASP A 787 16.69 -4.25 4.60
N GLY A 788 15.87 -5.27 4.90
CA GLY A 788 14.40 -5.19 5.00
C GLY A 788 13.68 -6.53 5.20
N ASP A 789 14.41 -7.65 5.10
CA ASP A 789 13.87 -9.01 5.13
C ASP A 789 13.09 -9.36 6.39
N LYS A 790 12.01 -10.14 6.20
CA LYS A 790 11.19 -10.74 7.25
C LYS A 790 11.37 -12.25 7.25
N ALA A 791 11.45 -12.86 8.44
CA ALA A 791 11.29 -14.30 8.58
C ALA A 791 9.95 -14.65 9.22
N ILE A 792 9.41 -15.80 8.83
CA ILE A 792 8.35 -16.50 9.56
C ILE A 792 9.04 -17.41 10.58
N ALA A 793 8.67 -17.24 11.86
CA ALA A 793 9.10 -18.11 12.96
C ALA A 793 7.95 -19.02 13.39
N VAL A 794 8.21 -20.32 13.54
CA VAL A 794 7.19 -21.32 13.95
C VAL A 794 7.72 -22.17 15.10
N TRP A 795 7.07 -22.10 16.26
CA TRP A 795 7.36 -22.94 17.44
C TRP A 795 6.25 -23.99 17.72
N GLN A 796 5.25 -24.10 16.84
CA GLN A 796 4.17 -25.10 16.87
C GLN A 796 4.70 -26.53 17.03
N PRO A 797 4.48 -27.21 18.18
CA PRO A 797 5.12 -28.49 18.49
C PRO A 797 4.83 -29.61 17.48
N SER A 798 3.62 -29.66 16.92
CA SER A 798 3.23 -30.64 15.89
C SER A 798 4.02 -30.50 14.58
N ILE A 799 4.57 -29.33 14.29
CA ILE A 799 5.45 -29.08 13.13
C ILE A 799 6.91 -29.28 13.53
N VAL A 800 7.36 -28.59 14.59
CA VAL A 800 8.77 -28.50 15.01
C VAL A 800 9.37 -29.83 15.44
N SER A 801 8.58 -30.73 16.03
CA SER A 801 9.04 -32.06 16.45
C SER A 801 9.34 -33.01 15.28
N HIS A 802 8.68 -32.82 14.14
CA HIS A 802 8.81 -33.67 12.96
C HIS A 802 9.83 -33.14 11.94
N PHE A 803 9.94 -31.81 11.81
CA PHE A 803 10.82 -31.15 10.85
C PHE A 803 12.31 -31.46 11.11
N LYS A 804 13.06 -31.71 10.04
CA LYS A 804 14.51 -31.97 10.06
C LYS A 804 15.21 -31.03 9.09
N ASN A 805 16.34 -30.44 9.52
CA ASN A 805 17.17 -29.62 8.63
C ASN A 805 17.67 -30.47 7.45
N ALA A 806 17.48 -29.95 6.24
CA ALA A 806 18.01 -30.56 5.03
C ALA A 806 19.55 -30.54 5.00
N ASP A 807 20.12 -31.43 4.20
CA ASP A 807 21.56 -31.48 3.93
C ASP A 807 22.05 -30.14 3.34
N LEU A 808 23.02 -29.51 4.00
CA LEU A 808 23.53 -28.18 3.63
C LEU A 808 24.11 -28.12 2.20
N LYS A 809 24.42 -29.26 1.56
CA LYS A 809 24.78 -29.30 0.12
C LYS A 809 23.74 -28.62 -0.78
N TYR A 810 22.45 -28.66 -0.40
CA TYR A 810 21.36 -28.01 -1.16
C TYR A 810 21.37 -26.48 -1.04
N SER A 811 22.12 -25.92 -0.08
CA SER A 811 22.30 -24.47 0.11
C SER A 811 23.49 -23.89 -0.69
N HIS A 812 24.11 -24.71 -1.55
CA HIS A 812 25.16 -24.30 -2.50
C HIS A 812 24.67 -24.45 -3.95
N PRO A 813 24.98 -23.49 -4.84
CA PRO A 813 24.61 -23.57 -6.25
C PRO A 813 25.36 -24.71 -6.97
N PRO A 814 24.75 -25.38 -7.96
CA PRO A 814 25.46 -26.35 -8.81
C PRO A 814 26.63 -25.72 -9.57
N ASP A 815 27.74 -26.44 -9.75
CA ASP A 815 28.98 -25.91 -10.33
C ASP A 815 28.77 -25.22 -11.69
N ASN A 816 28.05 -25.90 -12.60
CA ASN A 816 27.75 -25.41 -13.94
C ASN A 816 26.61 -24.37 -13.98
N LEU A 817 26.08 -23.89 -12.85
CA LEU A 817 24.96 -22.94 -12.83
C LEU A 817 25.26 -21.67 -13.64
N SER A 818 26.47 -21.11 -13.51
CA SER A 818 26.87 -19.88 -14.20
C SER A 818 26.89 -20.00 -15.72
N GLU A 819 27.07 -21.21 -16.26
CA GLU A 819 27.10 -21.46 -17.71
C GLU A 819 25.73 -21.26 -18.37
N ASN A 820 24.64 -21.23 -17.58
CA ASN A 820 23.27 -21.05 -18.07
C ASN A 820 22.91 -19.58 -18.39
N PHE A 821 23.80 -18.63 -18.09
CA PHE A 821 23.51 -17.20 -18.12
C PHE A 821 24.47 -16.41 -19.01
N HIS A 822 23.92 -15.54 -19.85
CA HIS A 822 24.65 -14.41 -20.40
C HIS A 822 24.75 -13.31 -19.33
N LYS A 823 25.96 -13.09 -18.81
CA LYS A 823 26.24 -12.06 -17.79
C LYS A 823 26.65 -10.74 -18.45
N ASN A 824 25.77 -9.75 -18.45
CA ASN A 824 26.07 -8.39 -18.94
C ASN A 824 26.90 -7.62 -17.90
N THR A 825 28.22 -7.83 -17.89
CA THR A 825 29.14 -7.29 -16.89
C THR A 825 29.58 -5.84 -17.11
N LEU A 826 29.09 -5.15 -18.15
CA LEU A 826 29.59 -3.82 -18.53
C LEU A 826 29.61 -2.88 -17.33
N ARG A 827 30.80 -2.42 -16.93
CA ARG A 827 31.00 -1.49 -15.82
C ARG A 827 30.71 -0.07 -16.24
N VAL A 828 30.52 0.80 -15.26
CA VAL A 828 30.27 2.23 -15.51
C VAL A 828 31.54 2.94 -16.01
N ASP A 829 32.74 2.54 -15.58
CA ASP A 829 34.00 3.01 -16.18
C ASP A 829 34.17 2.52 -17.63
N ASP A 830 34.06 1.21 -17.92
CA ASP A 830 34.07 0.66 -19.29
C ASP A 830 33.10 1.42 -20.23
N PHE A 831 31.91 1.73 -19.71
CA PHE A 831 30.86 2.46 -20.44
C PHE A 831 31.26 3.92 -20.72
N LEU A 832 31.84 4.62 -19.74
CA LEU A 832 32.25 6.01 -19.90
C LEU A 832 33.45 6.14 -20.87
N GLU A 833 34.39 5.18 -20.86
CA GLU A 833 35.49 5.13 -21.84
C GLU A 833 34.98 4.90 -23.27
N GLN A 834 34.05 3.96 -23.47
CA GLN A 834 33.43 3.67 -24.79
C GLN A 834 32.72 4.88 -25.42
N HIS A 835 32.27 5.84 -24.61
CA HIS A 835 31.56 7.03 -25.06
C HIS A 835 32.33 8.32 -24.74
N GLN A 836 33.65 8.24 -24.51
CA GLN A 836 34.48 9.39 -24.20
C GLN A 836 34.43 10.43 -25.33
N GLY A 837 34.14 11.69 -24.98
CA GLY A 837 34.03 12.79 -25.95
C GLY A 837 32.69 12.87 -26.71
N TRP A 838 31.72 11.99 -26.43
CA TRP A 838 30.34 12.16 -26.87
C TRP A 838 29.67 13.29 -26.06
N LYS A 839 28.61 13.92 -26.58
CA LYS A 839 27.77 14.80 -25.74
C LYS A 839 26.83 13.95 -24.90
N PHE A 840 26.43 14.44 -23.72
CA PHE A 840 25.57 13.66 -22.82
C PHE A 840 24.22 13.28 -23.47
N ASP A 841 23.64 14.13 -24.34
CA ASP A 841 22.44 13.79 -25.12
C ASP A 841 22.63 12.61 -26.10
N ASP A 842 23.84 12.40 -26.63
CA ASP A 842 24.15 11.23 -27.47
C ASP A 842 24.28 9.95 -26.61
N VAL A 843 24.65 10.11 -25.32
CA VAL A 843 24.84 9.02 -24.35
C VAL A 843 23.52 8.61 -23.66
N ILE A 844 22.58 9.55 -23.46
CA ILE A 844 21.28 9.28 -22.81
C ILE A 844 20.54 8.09 -23.43
N PRO A 845 20.34 7.97 -24.76
CA PRO A 845 19.64 6.81 -25.35
C PRO A 845 20.33 5.48 -25.04
N ARG A 846 21.67 5.48 -24.87
CA ARG A 846 22.41 4.30 -24.46
C ARG A 846 22.18 3.98 -22.98
N LEU A 847 22.20 4.96 -22.09
CA LEU A 847 21.83 4.80 -20.67
C LEU A 847 20.38 4.33 -20.50
N GLN A 848 19.44 4.90 -21.27
CA GLN A 848 18.03 4.47 -21.30
C GLN A 848 17.89 2.99 -21.69
N SER A 849 18.80 2.45 -22.52
CA SER A 849 18.82 1.01 -22.84
C SER A 849 19.17 0.09 -21.66
N PHE A 850 19.65 0.63 -20.53
CA PHE A 850 19.82 -0.05 -19.23
C PHE A 850 18.76 0.37 -18.20
N LEU A 851 18.46 1.67 -18.09
CA LEU A 851 17.45 2.22 -17.17
C LEU A 851 16.02 1.70 -17.44
N LEU A 852 15.73 1.39 -18.71
CA LEU A 852 14.47 0.76 -19.15
C LEU A 852 14.59 -0.78 -19.25
N GLY A 853 15.66 -1.35 -18.68
CA GLY A 853 15.94 -2.80 -18.70
C GLY A 853 14.81 -3.63 -18.08
N GLY A 854 14.09 -3.10 -17.08
CA GLY A 854 12.90 -3.70 -16.49
C GLY A 854 11.69 -3.87 -17.41
N LEU A 855 11.78 -3.41 -18.69
CA LEU A 855 10.81 -3.75 -19.74
C LEU A 855 11.18 -5.01 -20.53
N ARG A 856 12.38 -5.57 -20.32
CA ARG A 856 12.82 -6.85 -20.89
C ARG A 856 12.57 -7.98 -19.90
N ASP A 857 12.49 -9.20 -20.40
CA ASP A 857 12.56 -10.46 -19.65
C ASP A 857 11.58 -10.68 -18.46
N ILE A 858 10.61 -9.79 -18.19
CA ILE A 858 9.58 -9.93 -17.14
C ILE A 858 8.91 -11.31 -17.15
N SER A 859 8.66 -11.86 -18.34
CA SER A 859 8.04 -13.19 -18.50
C SER A 859 8.87 -14.36 -17.92
N SER A 860 10.17 -14.17 -17.70
CA SER A 860 11.13 -15.23 -17.35
C SER A 860 11.05 -15.63 -15.88
N VAL A 861 10.79 -14.70 -14.96
CA VAL A 861 10.61 -14.99 -13.52
C VAL A 861 9.42 -15.94 -13.31
N GLY A 862 8.25 -15.56 -13.83
CA GLY A 862 7.03 -16.37 -13.73
C GLY A 862 7.13 -17.71 -14.46
N LYS A 863 7.84 -17.77 -15.61
CA LYS A 863 8.16 -19.04 -16.27
C LYS A 863 8.99 -19.94 -15.35
N TYR A 864 10.15 -19.50 -14.88
CA TYR A 864 11.05 -20.35 -14.10
C TYR A 864 10.46 -20.77 -12.75
N SER A 865 9.62 -19.94 -12.12
CA SER A 865 8.83 -20.38 -10.96
C SER A 865 7.90 -21.56 -11.32
N ASN A 866 7.19 -21.49 -12.45
CA ASN A 866 6.36 -22.63 -12.90
C ASN A 866 7.19 -23.86 -13.34
N LEU A 867 8.33 -23.68 -14.02
CA LEU A 867 9.22 -24.79 -14.39
C LEU A 867 9.75 -25.51 -13.14
N HIS A 868 10.16 -24.75 -12.12
CA HIS A 868 10.53 -25.26 -10.81
C HIS A 868 9.38 -26.04 -10.17
N ASP A 869 8.20 -25.45 -10.05
CA ASP A 869 7.08 -26.08 -9.34
C ASP A 869 6.60 -27.37 -10.05
N VAL A 870 6.68 -27.43 -11.38
CA VAL A 870 6.48 -28.67 -12.16
C VAL A 870 7.59 -29.69 -11.91
N ALA A 871 8.84 -29.26 -11.72
CA ALA A 871 9.95 -30.15 -11.34
C ALA A 871 9.79 -30.70 -9.92
N VAL A 872 9.44 -29.88 -8.92
CA VAL A 872 9.07 -30.36 -7.56
C VAL A 872 7.98 -31.42 -7.65
N TYR A 873 6.91 -31.13 -8.39
CA TYR A 873 5.75 -32.01 -8.49
C TYR A 873 6.02 -33.34 -9.21
N THR A 874 6.94 -33.36 -10.19
CA THR A 874 7.18 -34.52 -11.07
C THR A 874 8.53 -35.23 -10.91
N LEU A 875 9.51 -34.62 -10.24
CA LEU A 875 10.84 -35.18 -9.93
C LEU A 875 11.12 -35.29 -8.42
N GLY A 876 10.40 -34.53 -7.58
CA GLY A 876 10.64 -34.41 -6.14
C GLY A 876 11.49 -33.18 -5.77
N TYR A 877 11.40 -32.75 -4.51
CA TYR A 877 11.98 -31.48 -4.05
C TYR A 877 13.52 -31.50 -4.01
N ALA A 878 14.10 -32.59 -3.51
CA ALA A 878 15.55 -32.76 -3.36
C ALA A 878 16.29 -33.25 -4.63
N HIS A 879 15.63 -33.27 -5.79
CA HIS A 879 16.21 -33.74 -7.05
C HIS A 879 17.10 -32.67 -7.71
N ASN A 880 18.28 -33.04 -8.23
CA ASN A 880 19.30 -32.10 -8.74
C ASN A 880 18.76 -31.06 -9.75
N GLU A 881 17.87 -31.47 -10.66
CA GLU A 881 17.24 -30.53 -11.62
C GLU A 881 16.25 -29.57 -10.95
N THR A 882 15.55 -29.99 -9.90
CA THR A 882 14.66 -29.12 -9.11
C THR A 882 15.50 -28.06 -8.39
N ILE A 883 16.61 -28.46 -7.77
CA ILE A 883 17.59 -27.57 -7.14
C ILE A 883 18.20 -26.60 -8.16
N ARG A 884 18.59 -27.08 -9.36
CA ARG A 884 19.06 -26.22 -10.45
C ARG A 884 18.00 -25.18 -10.83
N LEU A 885 16.73 -25.58 -11.00
CA LEU A 885 15.65 -24.67 -11.37
C LEU A 885 15.31 -23.66 -10.27
N ALA A 886 15.43 -24.01 -9.00
CA ALA A 886 15.33 -23.07 -7.88
C ALA A 886 16.43 -21.99 -7.96
N TYR A 887 17.69 -22.41 -8.12
CA TYR A 887 18.80 -21.48 -8.31
C TYR A 887 18.68 -20.63 -9.59
N MET A 888 18.16 -21.19 -10.67
CA MET A 888 17.85 -20.44 -11.89
C MET A 888 16.80 -19.36 -11.59
N PHE A 889 15.69 -19.71 -10.94
CA PHE A 889 14.64 -18.76 -10.56
C PHE A 889 15.18 -17.60 -9.70
N CYS A 890 15.96 -17.88 -8.64
CA CYS A 890 16.51 -16.83 -7.77
C CYS A 890 17.48 -15.89 -8.53
N ASN A 891 18.34 -16.41 -9.40
CA ASN A 891 19.23 -15.58 -10.22
C ASN A 891 18.47 -14.71 -11.25
N ILE A 892 17.29 -15.13 -11.70
CA ILE A 892 16.42 -14.36 -12.61
C ILE A 892 15.62 -13.31 -11.83
N LEU A 893 15.20 -13.62 -10.60
CA LEU A 893 14.54 -12.66 -9.69
C LEU A 893 15.45 -11.45 -9.42
N ASP A 894 16.73 -11.70 -9.15
CA ASP A 894 17.77 -10.65 -9.06
C ASP A 894 18.36 -10.20 -10.41
N GLY A 895 17.87 -10.73 -11.54
CA GLY A 895 18.39 -10.49 -12.90
C GLY A 895 18.54 -9.00 -13.24
N ALA A 896 17.59 -8.18 -12.80
CA ALA A 896 17.59 -6.73 -13.01
C ALA A 896 18.71 -6.00 -12.23
N LYS A 897 19.21 -6.56 -11.12
CA LYS A 897 20.32 -6.03 -10.31
C LYS A 897 21.67 -6.64 -10.73
N SER A 898 21.66 -7.92 -11.12
CA SER A 898 22.85 -8.73 -11.41
C SER A 898 23.34 -8.60 -12.86
N GLY A 899 22.46 -8.26 -13.80
CA GLY A 899 22.74 -8.26 -15.24
C GLY A 899 22.78 -9.67 -15.86
N LEU A 900 22.22 -10.67 -15.19
CA LEU A 900 22.12 -12.05 -15.68
C LEU A 900 20.84 -12.24 -16.51
N THR A 901 21.00 -12.65 -17.78
CA THR A 901 19.89 -13.12 -18.63
C THR A 901 20.12 -14.59 -18.98
N VAL A 902 19.10 -15.44 -18.87
CA VAL A 902 19.18 -16.86 -19.24
C VAL A 902 19.47 -17.02 -20.73
N LEU A 903 20.37 -17.95 -21.08
CA LEU A 903 20.68 -18.27 -22.47
C LEU A 903 19.44 -18.79 -23.24
N PRO A 904 19.14 -18.32 -24.46
CA PRO A 904 17.95 -18.71 -25.21
C PRO A 904 17.79 -20.23 -25.43
N GLU A 905 18.90 -20.92 -25.66
CA GLU A 905 18.98 -22.37 -25.83
C GLU A 905 18.70 -23.15 -24.54
N VAL A 906 19.18 -22.66 -23.40
CA VAL A 906 18.85 -23.22 -22.07
C VAL A 906 17.38 -23.01 -21.76
N MET A 907 16.87 -21.78 -21.94
CA MET A 907 15.44 -21.49 -21.76
C MET A 907 14.57 -22.38 -22.66
N LYS A 908 14.98 -22.62 -23.91
CA LYS A 908 14.28 -23.52 -24.84
C LYS A 908 14.33 -24.99 -24.40
N SER A 909 15.44 -25.44 -23.81
CA SER A 909 15.59 -26.79 -23.26
C SER A 909 14.70 -26.99 -22.03
N ASP A 910 14.82 -26.11 -21.04
CA ASP A 910 14.06 -26.19 -19.78
C ASP A 910 12.55 -26.01 -20.04
N THR A 911 12.17 -25.15 -20.99
CA THR A 911 10.77 -25.06 -21.46
C THR A 911 10.31 -26.39 -22.07
N LYS A 912 11.11 -27.04 -22.93
CA LYS A 912 10.72 -28.32 -23.55
C LYS A 912 10.53 -29.46 -22.53
N LEU A 913 11.26 -29.45 -21.41
CA LEU A 913 11.19 -30.48 -20.37
C LEU A 913 10.08 -30.21 -19.34
N TYR A 914 9.98 -28.97 -18.86
CA TYR A 914 9.22 -28.61 -17.66
C TYR A 914 8.05 -27.65 -17.92
N HIS A 915 7.88 -27.10 -19.13
CA HIS A 915 6.71 -26.28 -19.44
C HIS A 915 5.48 -27.15 -19.64
N LYS A 916 4.73 -27.29 -18.55
CA LYS A 916 3.42 -27.93 -18.48
C LYS A 916 2.48 -26.95 -17.78
N ARG A 917 1.18 -27.13 -18.01
CA ARG A 917 0.12 -26.53 -17.19
C ARG A 917 0.34 -26.92 -15.71
N SER A 918 0.10 -25.98 -14.81
CA SER A 918 0.32 -26.13 -13.36
C SER A 918 -0.35 -27.39 -12.78
N PRO A 919 0.16 -27.94 -11.66
CA PRO A 919 -0.58 -28.92 -10.86
C PRO A 919 -1.98 -28.39 -10.47
N GLU A 920 -2.98 -29.28 -10.35
CA GLU A 920 -4.39 -28.87 -10.17
C GLU A 920 -4.60 -27.99 -8.93
N TRP A 921 -3.90 -28.27 -7.82
CA TRP A 921 -4.00 -27.50 -6.58
C TRP A 921 -3.67 -26.01 -6.75
N LYS A 922 -2.89 -25.64 -7.78
CA LYS A 922 -2.53 -24.25 -8.07
C LYS A 922 -3.55 -23.54 -8.97
N GLU A 923 -4.57 -24.22 -9.48
CA GLU A 923 -5.62 -23.68 -10.36
C GLU A 923 -7.00 -23.58 -9.66
N CYS A 924 -7.01 -22.93 -8.50
CA CYS A 924 -8.23 -22.66 -7.72
C CYS A 924 -8.72 -21.22 -7.94
N GLY A 925 -10.01 -21.07 -8.26
CA GLY A 925 -10.68 -19.77 -8.47
C GLY A 925 -11.21 -19.56 -9.89
N GLU A 926 -11.51 -18.30 -10.22
CA GLU A 926 -12.03 -17.90 -11.54
C GLU A 926 -10.96 -17.89 -12.65
N GLU A 927 -9.67 -17.85 -12.31
CA GLU A 927 -8.55 -17.81 -13.28
C GLU A 927 -8.22 -19.17 -13.93
N LYS A 928 -9.22 -20.04 -14.16
CA LYS A 928 -8.98 -21.27 -14.94
C LYS A 928 -8.71 -20.91 -16.41
N PRO A 929 -7.53 -21.22 -16.97
CA PRO A 929 -7.23 -20.86 -18.35
C PRO A 929 -8.13 -21.64 -19.31
N GLU A 930 -8.65 -20.97 -20.35
CA GLU A 930 -9.43 -21.55 -21.46
C GLU A 930 -8.54 -22.39 -22.39
N THR A 931 -7.83 -23.38 -21.83
CA THR A 931 -6.88 -24.24 -22.52
C THR A 931 -7.26 -25.71 -22.34
N ASN A 932 -7.15 -26.48 -23.43
CA ASN A 932 -7.36 -27.93 -23.44
C ASN A 932 -6.10 -28.71 -22.99
N GLU A 933 -5.12 -28.03 -22.40
CA GLU A 933 -3.90 -28.65 -21.88
C GLU A 933 -4.19 -29.33 -20.53
N MET A 934 -3.65 -30.52 -20.33
CA MET A 934 -3.78 -31.25 -19.07
C MET A 934 -2.79 -30.72 -18.02
N ASN A 935 -3.26 -30.54 -16.79
CA ASN A 935 -2.43 -30.24 -15.63
C ASN A 935 -1.29 -31.26 -15.46
N ALA A 936 -0.12 -30.82 -14.98
CA ALA A 936 0.99 -31.71 -14.64
C ALA A 936 0.53 -32.87 -13.75
N GLN A 937 1.02 -34.09 -14.03
CA GLN A 937 0.64 -35.32 -13.34
C GLN A 937 1.83 -35.89 -12.57
N ARG A 938 1.63 -36.24 -11.29
CA ARG A 938 2.67 -36.85 -10.45
C ARG A 938 2.90 -38.32 -10.83
N PRO A 939 4.15 -38.81 -10.95
CA PRO A 939 4.42 -40.21 -11.27
C PRO A 939 3.84 -41.19 -10.25
N LYS A 940 3.22 -42.28 -10.72
CA LYS A 940 2.52 -43.30 -9.89
C LYS A 940 3.40 -44.06 -8.87
N GLY A 941 4.71 -43.84 -8.86
CA GLY A 941 5.65 -44.42 -7.89
C GLY A 941 6.13 -43.44 -6.81
N MET A 942 5.66 -42.19 -6.83
CA MET A 942 5.95 -41.21 -5.77
C MET A 942 4.91 -41.27 -4.66
N THR A 943 5.29 -40.78 -3.47
CA THR A 943 4.35 -40.42 -2.40
C THR A 943 3.33 -39.39 -2.90
N GLU A 944 2.17 -39.36 -2.25
CA GLU A 944 1.21 -38.24 -2.39
C GLU A 944 1.91 -36.90 -2.17
N PHE A 945 1.45 -35.83 -2.83
CA PHE A 945 1.98 -34.48 -2.62
C PHE A 945 1.13 -33.74 -1.58
N VAL A 946 1.77 -33.03 -0.65
CA VAL A 946 1.07 -32.38 0.47
C VAL A 946 -0.06 -31.45 0.02
N MET A 947 0.13 -30.70 -1.06
CA MET A 947 -0.91 -29.79 -1.57
C MET A 947 -2.08 -30.53 -2.25
N ASP A 948 -1.86 -31.73 -2.81
CA ASP A 948 -2.96 -32.55 -3.34
C ASP A 948 -3.81 -33.11 -2.18
N ALA A 949 -3.15 -33.56 -1.10
CA ALA A 949 -3.79 -34.05 0.10
C ALA A 949 -4.63 -32.95 0.78
N ILE A 950 -4.03 -31.77 0.99
CA ILE A 950 -4.72 -30.59 1.52
C ILE A 950 -5.87 -30.18 0.61
N MET A 951 -5.69 -30.10 -0.71
CA MET A 951 -6.76 -29.77 -1.66
C MET A 951 -7.94 -30.74 -1.55
N SER A 952 -7.69 -32.05 -1.46
CA SER A 952 -8.72 -33.07 -1.33
C SER A 952 -9.51 -32.90 -0.02
N HIS A 953 -8.82 -32.81 1.12
CA HIS A 953 -9.46 -32.64 2.42
C HIS A 953 -10.15 -31.28 2.57
N ALA A 954 -9.57 -30.20 2.05
CA ALA A 954 -10.14 -28.86 2.11
C ALA A 954 -11.42 -28.75 1.27
N ARG A 955 -11.49 -29.34 0.08
CA ARG A 955 -12.73 -29.42 -0.72
C ARG A 955 -13.83 -30.16 0.03
N ASN A 956 -13.52 -31.31 0.63
CA ASN A 956 -14.49 -32.10 1.40
C ASN A 956 -14.98 -31.36 2.65
N HIS A 957 -14.08 -30.72 3.40
CA HIS A 957 -14.43 -29.98 4.63
C HIS A 957 -15.18 -28.68 4.33
N ARG A 958 -14.83 -28.00 3.23
CA ARG A 958 -15.60 -26.87 2.68
C ARG A 958 -17.04 -27.25 2.42
N ASP A 959 -17.27 -28.36 1.73
CA ASP A 959 -18.62 -28.75 1.32
C ASP A 959 -19.49 -29.17 2.53
N LEU A 960 -18.86 -29.73 3.58
CA LEU A 960 -19.50 -29.94 4.89
C LEU A 960 -19.84 -28.61 5.59
N LYS A 961 -18.90 -27.66 5.65
CA LYS A 961 -19.14 -26.35 6.29
C LYS A 961 -20.12 -25.47 5.51
N LEU A 962 -20.16 -25.54 4.18
CA LEU A 962 -21.20 -24.87 3.37
C LEU A 962 -22.58 -25.45 3.66
N GLN A 963 -22.70 -26.78 3.88
CA GLN A 963 -23.95 -27.40 4.34
C GLN A 963 -24.33 -26.98 5.76
N GLN A 964 -23.36 -26.84 6.69
CA GLN A 964 -23.61 -26.29 8.03
C GLN A 964 -24.15 -24.85 7.95
N VAL A 965 -23.52 -23.99 7.14
CA VAL A 965 -23.93 -22.61 6.89
C VAL A 965 -25.35 -22.55 6.31
N ASP A 966 -25.63 -23.26 5.21
CA ASP A 966 -26.97 -23.24 4.62
C ASP A 966 -28.05 -23.83 5.55
N SER A 967 -27.70 -24.83 6.38
CA SER A 967 -28.60 -25.39 7.40
C SER A 967 -28.88 -24.42 8.56
N ALA A 968 -27.91 -23.60 8.96
CA ALA A 968 -28.12 -22.54 9.95
C ALA A 968 -29.06 -21.47 9.39
N PHE A 969 -28.87 -21.07 8.13
CA PHE A 969 -29.72 -20.07 7.48
C PHE A 969 -31.10 -20.59 7.06
N SER A 970 -31.31 -21.90 6.86
CA SER A 970 -32.60 -22.45 6.42
C SER A 970 -33.77 -22.24 7.39
N ARG A 971 -33.50 -21.92 8.67
CA ARG A 971 -34.51 -21.75 9.73
C ARG A 971 -35.13 -20.35 9.81
N HIS A 972 -34.77 -19.44 8.91
CA HIS A 972 -35.21 -18.04 8.99
C HIS A 972 -36.57 -17.83 8.32
N HIS A 973 -37.63 -17.83 9.13
CA HIS A 973 -38.97 -17.47 8.69
C HIS A 973 -39.08 -15.96 8.48
N GLY A 974 -39.52 -15.53 7.29
CA GLY A 974 -39.71 -14.13 6.93
C GLY A 974 -40.82 -13.45 7.75
N HIS A 975 -40.47 -12.95 8.92
CA HIS A 975 -41.31 -12.08 9.75
C HIS A 975 -41.09 -10.61 9.36
N ARG A 976 -42.10 -9.77 9.59
CA ARG A 976 -41.93 -8.32 9.47
C ARG A 976 -41.44 -7.75 10.79
N ASP A 977 -40.46 -6.86 10.72
CA ASP A 977 -40.05 -6.07 11.87
C ASP A 977 -41.06 -4.95 12.09
N SER A 978 -41.95 -5.15 13.07
CA SER A 978 -43.00 -4.18 13.42
C SER A 978 -42.44 -2.82 13.84
N ALA A 979 -41.18 -2.74 14.31
CA ALA A 979 -40.55 -1.45 14.58
C ALA A 979 -40.36 -0.64 13.30
N LEU A 980 -39.97 -1.29 12.19
CA LEU A 980 -39.74 -0.63 10.90
C LEU A 980 -41.04 -0.19 10.22
N GLU A 981 -42.15 -0.89 10.45
CA GLU A 981 -43.48 -0.46 9.98
C GLU A 981 -44.08 0.69 10.81
N LYS A 982 -43.72 0.77 12.10
CA LYS A 982 -44.37 1.64 13.08
C LYS A 982 -44.43 3.13 12.68
N PRO A 983 -43.39 3.78 12.15
CA PRO A 983 -43.47 5.21 11.79
C PRO A 983 -44.57 5.50 10.76
N TRP A 984 -44.77 4.63 9.77
CA TRP A 984 -45.86 4.78 8.81
C TRP A 984 -47.23 4.50 9.44
N GLN A 985 -47.33 3.46 10.27
CA GLN A 985 -48.57 3.11 10.99
C GLN A 985 -48.99 4.21 11.98
N ASP A 986 -48.05 4.86 12.67
CA ASP A 986 -48.29 5.99 13.55
C ASP A 986 -48.77 7.23 12.76
N ALA A 987 -48.29 7.43 11.52
CA ALA A 987 -48.73 8.50 10.63
C ALA A 987 -50.13 8.25 10.03
N GLU A 988 -50.44 7.03 9.59
CA GLU A 988 -51.80 6.67 9.17
C GLU A 988 -52.78 6.74 10.36
N SER A 989 -52.35 6.35 11.55
CA SER A 989 -53.14 6.52 12.79
C SER A 989 -53.33 7.99 13.16
N ARG A 990 -52.31 8.85 12.95
CA ARG A 990 -52.41 10.31 13.11
C ARG A 990 -53.43 10.87 12.11
N LEU A 991 -53.43 10.41 10.86
CA LEU A 991 -54.40 10.80 9.83
C LEU A 991 -55.84 10.45 10.25
N GLN A 992 -56.11 9.23 10.73
CA GLN A 992 -57.47 8.88 11.18
C GLN A 992 -57.95 9.76 12.34
N ARG A 993 -57.07 10.07 13.31
CA ARG A 993 -57.41 11.00 14.42
C ARG A 993 -57.71 12.42 13.93
N VAL A 994 -56.98 12.92 12.91
CA VAL A 994 -57.30 14.21 12.29
C VAL A 994 -58.63 14.14 11.53
N LYS A 995 -58.91 13.03 10.81
CA LYS A 995 -60.15 12.83 10.04
C LYS A 995 -61.42 12.82 10.88
N CYS A 996 -61.35 12.37 12.14
CA CYS A 996 -62.45 12.48 13.10
C CYS A 996 -62.73 13.92 13.58
N ASN A 997 -61.76 14.84 13.45
CA ASN A 997 -61.82 16.18 14.06
C ASN A 997 -61.92 17.32 13.03
N ASN A 998 -61.27 17.18 11.87
CA ASN A 998 -61.24 18.17 10.79
C ASN A 998 -60.94 17.49 9.44
N GLU A 999 -61.98 17.33 8.62
CA GLU A 999 -61.90 16.66 7.31
C GLU A 999 -60.99 17.37 6.31
N HIS A 1000 -60.95 18.71 6.32
CA HIS A 1000 -60.12 19.49 5.39
C HIS A 1000 -58.62 19.41 5.74
N ALA A 1001 -58.29 19.38 7.04
CA ALA A 1001 -56.95 19.10 7.52
C ALA A 1001 -56.51 17.66 7.16
N ALA A 1002 -57.41 16.69 7.34
CA ALA A 1002 -57.15 15.29 6.99
C ALA A 1002 -56.87 15.11 5.49
N LEU A 1003 -57.64 15.77 4.61
CA LEU A 1003 -57.43 15.68 3.16
C LEU A 1003 -56.05 16.21 2.74
N THR A 1004 -55.57 17.30 3.33
CA THR A 1004 -54.22 17.83 3.09
C THR A 1004 -53.13 16.87 3.59
N MET A 1005 -53.30 16.30 4.78
CA MET A 1005 -52.39 15.30 5.35
C MET A 1005 -52.37 13.99 4.53
N GLU A 1006 -53.52 13.56 4.00
CA GLU A 1006 -53.67 12.41 3.11
C GLU A 1006 -52.98 12.66 1.76
N MET A 1007 -53.04 13.90 1.23
CA MET A 1007 -52.26 14.31 0.05
C MET A 1007 -50.74 14.27 0.32
N GLU A 1008 -50.26 14.69 1.49
CA GLU A 1008 -48.84 14.62 1.86
C GLU A 1008 -48.34 13.17 1.94
N LEU A 1009 -49.06 12.27 2.62
CA LEU A 1009 -48.75 10.84 2.62
C LEU A 1009 -48.81 10.24 1.21
N SER A 1010 -49.75 10.69 0.36
CA SER A 1010 -49.84 10.26 -1.04
C SER A 1010 -48.62 10.70 -1.88
N LYS A 1011 -48.08 11.90 -1.65
CA LYS A 1011 -46.81 12.37 -2.27
C LYS A 1011 -45.65 11.44 -1.89
N ILE A 1012 -45.52 11.09 -0.60
CA ILE A 1012 -44.44 10.21 -0.10
C ILE A 1012 -44.56 8.81 -0.71
N ARG A 1013 -45.75 8.20 -0.63
CA ARG A 1013 -46.06 6.86 -1.17
C ARG A 1013 -45.65 6.74 -2.65
N LYS A 1014 -46.16 7.64 -3.49
CA LYS A 1014 -45.90 7.65 -4.95
C LYS A 1014 -44.42 7.83 -5.30
N HIS A 1015 -43.68 8.60 -4.50
CA HIS A 1015 -42.24 8.76 -4.69
C HIS A 1015 -41.48 7.47 -4.39
N VAL A 1016 -41.77 6.81 -3.26
CA VAL A 1016 -41.15 5.52 -2.90
C VAL A 1016 -41.46 4.44 -3.94
N GLU A 1017 -42.71 4.33 -4.39
CA GLU A 1017 -43.16 3.42 -5.45
C GLU A 1017 -42.37 3.65 -6.75
N LYS A 1018 -42.27 4.90 -7.21
CA LYS A 1018 -41.47 5.30 -8.39
C LYS A 1018 -40.00 4.91 -8.24
N MET A 1019 -39.38 5.24 -7.11
CA MET A 1019 -37.97 4.95 -6.87
C MET A 1019 -37.68 3.45 -6.84
N ARG A 1020 -38.61 2.64 -6.32
CA ARG A 1020 -38.51 1.17 -6.37
C ARG A 1020 -38.52 0.65 -7.81
N GLU A 1021 -39.32 1.22 -8.70
CA GLU A 1021 -39.25 0.87 -10.12
C GLU A 1021 -37.90 1.24 -10.75
N GLU A 1022 -37.37 2.44 -10.47
CA GLU A 1022 -36.10 2.92 -11.03
C GLU A 1022 -34.90 2.11 -10.53
N TYR A 1023 -34.92 1.72 -9.25
CA TYR A 1023 -34.00 0.74 -8.65
C TYR A 1023 -34.06 -0.59 -9.42
N ARG A 1024 -35.26 -1.17 -9.61
CA ARG A 1024 -35.45 -2.44 -10.35
C ARG A 1024 -35.07 -2.35 -11.83
N LYS A 1025 -35.21 -1.19 -12.46
CA LYS A 1025 -34.79 -0.95 -13.87
C LYS A 1025 -33.26 -0.88 -14.01
N SER A 1026 -32.56 -0.45 -12.96
CA SER A 1026 -31.11 -0.24 -12.92
C SER A 1026 -30.34 -1.49 -12.48
N ILE A 1027 -30.81 -2.15 -11.41
CA ILE A 1027 -30.15 -3.32 -10.81
C ILE A 1027 -30.72 -4.60 -11.43
N ARG A 1028 -30.10 -5.00 -12.55
CA ARG A 1028 -30.45 -6.21 -13.32
C ARG A 1028 -29.49 -7.37 -13.00
N ARG A 1029 -29.75 -8.57 -13.54
CA ARG A 1029 -28.88 -9.76 -13.36
C ARG A 1029 -27.39 -9.53 -13.70
N SER A 1030 -27.07 -8.59 -14.59
CA SER A 1030 -25.69 -8.23 -14.96
C SER A 1030 -25.01 -7.22 -14.02
N PHE A 1031 -25.71 -6.70 -13.00
CA PHE A 1031 -25.21 -5.66 -12.11
C PHE A 1031 -24.01 -6.15 -11.25
N SER A 1032 -24.06 -7.38 -10.75
CA SER A 1032 -22.99 -7.98 -9.94
C SER A 1032 -21.66 -8.08 -10.70
N GLY A 1033 -21.70 -8.35 -12.01
CA GLY A 1033 -20.53 -8.38 -12.89
C GLY A 1033 -19.97 -7.01 -13.30
N LEU A 1034 -20.53 -5.90 -12.80
CA LEU A 1034 -19.94 -4.58 -12.97
C LEU A 1034 -18.82 -4.33 -11.96
N LYS A 1035 -17.81 -3.56 -12.37
CA LYS A 1035 -16.78 -3.01 -11.47
C LYS A 1035 -17.40 -2.34 -10.24
N ILE A 1036 -16.75 -2.47 -9.09
CA ILE A 1036 -17.29 -2.05 -7.80
C ILE A 1036 -17.56 -0.53 -7.75
N GLU A 1037 -16.71 0.28 -8.37
CA GLU A 1037 -16.92 1.73 -8.59
C GLU A 1037 -18.26 1.96 -9.28
N ARG A 1038 -18.50 1.25 -10.40
CA ARG A 1038 -19.69 1.44 -11.21
C ARG A 1038 -20.96 0.91 -10.57
N ARG A 1039 -20.86 -0.09 -9.69
CA ARG A 1039 -21.98 -0.53 -8.85
C ARG A 1039 -22.38 0.56 -7.86
N GLN A 1040 -21.40 1.19 -7.21
CA GLN A 1040 -21.68 2.23 -6.21
C GLN A 1040 -22.10 3.58 -6.83
N ASP A 1041 -21.61 3.96 -8.01
CA ASP A 1041 -22.16 5.09 -8.79
C ASP A 1041 -23.69 5.01 -8.90
N ILE A 1042 -24.19 3.82 -9.24
CA ILE A 1042 -25.60 3.54 -9.49
C ILE A 1042 -26.38 3.58 -8.17
N LEU A 1043 -25.88 2.95 -7.12
CA LEU A 1043 -26.51 2.94 -5.80
C LEU A 1043 -26.56 4.34 -5.18
N ARG A 1044 -25.45 5.07 -5.15
CA ARG A 1044 -25.37 6.47 -4.68
C ARG A 1044 -26.22 7.43 -5.53
N SER A 1045 -26.48 7.12 -6.81
CA SER A 1045 -27.47 7.88 -7.59
C SER A 1045 -28.90 7.59 -7.12
N LEU A 1046 -29.27 6.31 -7.00
CA LEU A 1046 -30.61 5.90 -6.55
C LEU A 1046 -30.93 6.41 -5.14
N ALA A 1047 -29.96 6.39 -4.22
CA ALA A 1047 -30.11 6.97 -2.88
C ALA A 1047 -30.30 8.49 -2.90
N ARG A 1048 -29.52 9.24 -3.71
CA ARG A 1048 -29.73 10.69 -3.92
C ARG A 1048 -31.12 10.99 -4.50
N ASP A 1049 -31.51 10.31 -5.56
CA ASP A 1049 -32.81 10.49 -6.21
C ASP A 1049 -33.97 10.13 -5.24
N PHE A 1050 -33.78 9.13 -4.37
CA PHE A 1050 -34.71 8.79 -3.29
C PHE A 1050 -34.77 9.85 -2.17
N SER A 1051 -33.62 10.43 -1.80
CA SER A 1051 -33.54 11.47 -0.77
C SER A 1051 -34.12 12.81 -1.23
N ALA A 1052 -33.90 13.20 -2.49
CA ALA A 1052 -34.19 14.54 -3.02
C ALA A 1052 -35.68 14.91 -3.19
N ALA A 1053 -36.61 13.96 -3.02
CA ALA A 1053 -38.05 14.18 -3.17
C ALA A 1053 -38.86 13.35 -2.14
N PRO A 1054 -40.17 13.62 -1.94
CA PRO A 1054 -40.92 14.78 -2.44
C PRO A 1054 -40.44 16.10 -1.82
N ASP A 1055 -40.79 17.23 -2.44
CA ASP A 1055 -40.46 18.57 -1.93
C ASP A 1055 -41.27 18.91 -0.67
N VAL A 1056 -40.57 18.91 0.47
CA VAL A 1056 -41.13 19.13 1.81
C VAL A 1056 -41.42 20.61 2.10
N SER A 1057 -40.97 21.56 1.27
CA SER A 1057 -41.32 22.99 1.45
C SER A 1057 -42.82 23.26 1.34
N SER A 1058 -43.55 22.32 0.72
CA SER A 1058 -45.00 22.33 0.50
C SER A 1058 -45.81 21.48 1.50
N PHE A 1059 -45.22 21.07 2.63
CA PHE A 1059 -45.84 20.18 3.62
C PHE A 1059 -46.18 20.92 4.91
N LEU A 1060 -47.31 20.57 5.53
CA LEU A 1060 -47.85 21.17 6.75
C LEU A 1060 -47.95 20.18 7.92
N PHE A 1061 -47.99 18.87 7.66
CA PHE A 1061 -48.24 17.84 8.69
C PHE A 1061 -47.03 16.99 9.04
N PHE A 1062 -45.96 17.05 8.24
CA PHE A 1062 -44.73 16.28 8.43
C PHE A 1062 -43.48 17.13 8.20
N SER A 1063 -42.58 17.13 9.18
CA SER A 1063 -41.25 17.71 9.08
C SER A 1063 -40.35 16.94 8.10
N SER A 1064 -39.24 17.54 7.64
CA SER A 1064 -38.28 16.87 6.75
C SER A 1064 -37.67 15.59 7.37
N GLU A 1065 -37.45 15.58 8.68
CA GLU A 1065 -37.01 14.38 9.41
C GLU A 1065 -38.11 13.29 9.39
N GLU A 1066 -39.36 13.65 9.69
CA GLU A 1066 -40.49 12.72 9.59
C GLU A 1066 -40.69 12.19 8.17
N VAL A 1067 -40.62 13.03 7.13
CA VAL A 1067 -40.73 12.59 5.73
C VAL A 1067 -39.61 11.62 5.38
N THR A 1068 -38.38 11.83 5.86
CA THR A 1068 -37.25 10.92 5.61
C THR A 1068 -37.45 9.57 6.31
N ARG A 1069 -37.92 9.59 7.57
CA ARG A 1069 -38.29 8.39 8.34
C ARG A 1069 -39.47 7.63 7.73
N LEU A 1070 -40.49 8.34 7.25
CA LEU A 1070 -41.66 7.79 6.57
C LEU A 1070 -41.30 7.19 5.22
N LYS A 1071 -40.38 7.80 4.46
CA LYS A 1071 -39.82 7.21 3.24
C LYS A 1071 -39.15 5.87 3.52
N ALA A 1072 -38.28 5.78 4.53
CA ALA A 1072 -37.61 4.54 4.90
C ALA A 1072 -38.60 3.45 5.38
N SER A 1073 -39.50 3.82 6.30
CA SER A 1073 -40.54 2.93 6.84
C SER A 1073 -41.47 2.40 5.73
N TYR A 1074 -41.92 3.27 4.81
CA TYR A 1074 -42.78 2.85 3.71
C TYR A 1074 -42.02 2.05 2.63
N ALA A 1075 -40.74 2.35 2.38
CA ALA A 1075 -39.90 1.55 1.50
C ALA A 1075 -39.76 0.11 2.03
N TYR A 1076 -39.64 -0.07 3.35
CA TYR A 1076 -39.66 -1.39 3.97
C TYR A 1076 -41.02 -2.08 3.80
N ILE A 1077 -42.14 -1.41 4.13
CA ILE A 1077 -43.50 -1.96 3.98
C ILE A 1077 -43.79 -2.38 2.53
N HIS A 1078 -43.45 -1.53 1.55
CA HIS A 1078 -43.64 -1.78 0.12
C HIS A 1078 -42.76 -2.94 -0.39
N GLU A 1079 -41.57 -3.15 0.20
CA GLU A 1079 -40.71 -4.29 -0.11
C GLU A 1079 -41.20 -5.62 0.49
N CYS A 1080 -42.04 -5.60 1.53
CA CYS A 1080 -42.42 -6.77 2.33
C CYS A 1080 -43.52 -7.71 1.76
N PRO A 1081 -43.49 -8.05 0.46
CA PRO A 1081 -43.63 -9.46 0.04
C PRO A 1081 -42.28 -10.14 -0.27
N ASN A 1082 -41.19 -9.38 -0.35
CA ASN A 1082 -39.82 -9.83 -0.64
C ASN A 1082 -38.90 -9.53 0.55
N PHE A 1083 -38.88 -10.42 1.55
CA PHE A 1083 -38.13 -10.21 2.80
C PHE A 1083 -36.60 -10.08 2.62
N THR A 1084 -36.03 -10.56 1.51
CA THR A 1084 -34.61 -10.40 1.14
C THR A 1084 -34.35 -9.14 0.28
N GLY A 1085 -35.29 -8.21 0.23
CA GLY A 1085 -35.22 -7.01 -0.59
C GLY A 1085 -34.21 -5.98 -0.11
N GLN A 1086 -33.21 -5.67 -0.95
CA GLN A 1086 -32.12 -4.75 -0.61
C GLN A 1086 -32.49 -3.26 -0.77
N PHE A 1087 -33.46 -2.93 -1.64
CA PHE A 1087 -33.92 -1.56 -1.91
C PHE A 1087 -34.05 -0.64 -0.68
N PRO A 1088 -34.85 -0.95 0.36
CA PRO A 1088 -35.05 -0.03 1.48
C PRO A 1088 -33.76 0.22 2.29
N TRP A 1089 -32.82 -0.72 2.28
CA TRP A 1089 -31.50 -0.56 2.90
C TRP A 1089 -30.60 0.32 2.02
N ASP A 1090 -30.47 -0.02 0.74
CA ASP A 1090 -29.61 0.67 -0.22
C ASP A 1090 -30.00 2.15 -0.45
N VAL A 1091 -31.21 2.58 -0.06
CA VAL A 1091 -31.66 3.98 -0.12
C VAL A 1091 -31.95 4.62 1.25
N GLY A 1092 -31.92 3.86 2.36
CA GLY A 1092 -32.44 4.32 3.64
C GLY A 1092 -31.91 3.61 4.91
N MET A 1093 -30.83 2.83 4.82
CA MET A 1093 -30.27 2.04 5.92
C MET A 1093 -30.12 2.81 7.25
N ARG A 1094 -29.65 4.06 7.23
CA ARG A 1094 -29.47 4.90 8.42
C ARG A 1094 -30.77 5.15 9.17
N GLU A 1095 -31.86 5.48 8.48
CA GLU A 1095 -33.16 5.66 9.15
C GLU A 1095 -33.72 4.33 9.64
N LEU A 1096 -33.56 3.23 8.89
CA LEU A 1096 -33.99 1.90 9.36
C LEU A 1096 -33.25 1.50 10.65
N GLY A 1097 -31.94 1.75 10.71
CA GLY A 1097 -31.13 1.55 11.91
C GLY A 1097 -31.55 2.45 13.07
N MET A 1098 -31.82 3.74 12.83
CA MET A 1098 -32.35 4.64 13.87
C MET A 1098 -33.74 4.24 14.36
N ILE A 1099 -34.63 3.76 13.49
CA ILE A 1099 -35.95 3.24 13.88
C ILE A 1099 -35.77 1.99 14.76
N LYS A 1100 -34.89 1.06 14.39
CA LYS A 1100 -34.61 -0.17 15.16
C LYS A 1100 -34.00 0.15 16.53
N ALA A 1101 -32.92 0.93 16.59
CA ALA A 1101 -32.25 1.29 17.83
C ALA A 1101 -33.22 1.98 18.83
N ARG A 1102 -34.05 2.92 18.35
CA ARG A 1102 -35.09 3.58 19.17
C ARG A 1102 -36.22 2.65 19.64
N SER A 1103 -36.43 1.51 18.99
CA SER A 1103 -37.43 0.52 19.41
C SER A 1103 -36.94 -0.43 20.51
N LEU A 1104 -35.61 -0.59 20.63
CA LEU A 1104 -34.97 -1.45 21.62
C LEU A 1104 -34.72 -0.71 22.95
N GLY A 1105 -34.54 0.61 22.92
CA GLY A 1105 -34.39 1.42 24.12
C GLY A 1105 -33.68 2.76 23.90
N PRO A 1106 -33.04 3.33 24.95
CA PRO A 1106 -32.20 4.50 24.83
C PRO A 1106 -31.02 4.26 23.89
N SER A 1107 -30.84 5.15 22.91
CA SER A 1107 -29.77 5.07 21.91
C SER A 1107 -28.94 6.35 21.89
N LYS A 1108 -27.63 6.23 21.61
CA LYS A 1108 -26.70 7.38 21.55
C LYS A 1108 -26.26 7.66 20.13
N THR A 1109 -26.60 8.84 19.61
CA THR A 1109 -26.06 9.34 18.33
C THR A 1109 -24.57 9.62 18.46
N VAL A 1110 -23.78 9.16 17.48
CA VAL A 1110 -22.34 9.39 17.34
C VAL A 1110 -22.06 10.01 15.98
N ALA A 1111 -21.13 10.97 15.90
CA ALA A 1111 -20.73 11.56 14.61
C ALA A 1111 -19.89 10.56 13.79
N LEU A 1112 -20.07 10.53 12.47
CA LEU A 1112 -19.47 9.50 11.60
C LEU A 1112 -17.94 9.38 11.78
N GLY A 1113 -17.21 10.50 11.82
CA GLY A 1113 -15.74 10.50 12.02
C GLY A 1113 -15.26 10.00 13.39
N PHE A 1114 -16.15 9.88 14.39
CA PHE A 1114 -15.86 9.13 15.63
C PHE A 1114 -16.15 7.64 15.44
N TYR A 1115 -17.31 7.29 14.87
CA TYR A 1115 -17.70 5.90 14.60
C TYR A 1115 -16.72 5.17 13.65
N GLU A 1116 -16.15 5.87 12.66
CA GLU A 1116 -15.09 5.34 11.78
C GLU A 1116 -13.84 4.87 12.54
N ARG A 1117 -13.67 5.26 13.81
CA ARG A 1117 -12.54 4.90 14.68
C ARG A 1117 -12.92 4.00 15.86
N PHE A 1118 -14.19 3.58 15.97
CA PHE A 1118 -14.64 2.71 17.06
C PHE A 1118 -14.29 1.24 16.79
N VAL A 1119 -13.85 0.56 17.85
CA VAL A 1119 -13.47 -0.86 17.84
C VAL A 1119 -13.98 -1.51 19.13
N LEU A 1120 -14.80 -2.56 19.01
CA LEU A 1120 -15.07 -3.45 20.14
C LEU A 1120 -13.84 -4.36 20.35
N THR A 1121 -13.14 -4.18 21.45
CA THR A 1121 -12.01 -5.05 21.83
C THR A 1121 -12.52 -6.33 22.49
N ARG A 1122 -11.84 -7.46 22.28
CA ARG A 1122 -12.28 -8.76 22.81
C ARG A 1122 -12.55 -8.74 24.33
N ALA A 1123 -11.73 -8.02 25.09
CA ALA A 1123 -11.86 -7.86 26.54
C ALA A 1123 -13.15 -7.16 27.01
N ALA A 1124 -13.96 -6.59 26.10
CA ALA A 1124 -15.24 -5.94 26.43
C ALA A 1124 -16.46 -6.90 26.43
N PHE A 1125 -16.30 -8.15 25.99
CA PHE A 1125 -17.40 -9.12 25.82
C PHE A 1125 -16.96 -10.61 26.01
N ASN A 1126 -15.83 -10.80 26.69
CA ASN A 1126 -15.20 -12.11 26.96
C ASN A 1126 -15.62 -12.64 28.34
#